data_AF-A0A2N8M6N5-F1
#
_entry.id   AF-A0A2N8M6N5-F1
#
_cell.length_a   1.000
_cell.length_b   1.000
_cell.length_c   1.000
_cell.angle_alpha   90.00
_cell.angle_beta   90.00
_cell.angle_gamma   90.00
#
_symmetry.space_group_name_H-M   'P 1'
#
loop_
_entity.id
_entity.type
_entity.pdbx_description
1 polymer ?
#
loop_
_entity_poly.entity_id
_entity_poly.type
_entity_poly.pdbx_seq_one_letter_code
_entity_poly.pdbx_strand_id
1 'polypeptide(L)'
;MDSDGTISPDGKRCEFSNTDSRLVEGLVELLHGLGYKSSVYWARSRRRVIGGQDRDCLGYWRVSWTAYAEEPMFRLSRKTARMRSIENARPWKSRRRRIVNIQPVASMPLRCISVDSLSHLYLCGKGFIPTHNTEAGNNWIGYVIHYAPGPMLAVQPTVELAKRFSRQRIDPLIAESPALRDRVKPQRARDAGNTMLSKEFPAGLLVITGANSAVGLRSMPARYLFLDEVDAYPPSAGEEGDPVALAEARTRTFAWRSKIFLTSTPTIHGVSRIEREFEASDQRRFLVPCPHCGHDQALRFERLRWEKTKPETAHYACEACEGAIEERHKTAMMAAGRWQAAATPADPGTIGFHLSALYSPVGWLSWTGIARMWEAAQATDEAKRSFQNSVLGETWIETGEAPDWQRLYERREAWRIGTVPGGGLFLTAGADVQKDRIEVSIWAWGRGLTSWLVDHIVIAGGPERQASWGELTGLLGRTWPHAHGARLGIAKLAVDTGYQAPAVYAWARGAGFAQVAPVKGVEGFNRAAPVAGPSFVDATERGRKIRRGARLWTVAVATFKSETYRYLRLAAPTDEDIAAGATAPPGFIHLPRGAEAEWIKQLVAEQLVTVTTRRGFQKLEWQKLRERNEVLDCRVYARAAAWIAGADRWSGAKWRGLEDQLGPGQPDGHRAGDEPPPVTAGLLARAAPATGNRRSTWLAVDKGWLK
;
A
#
# COMPACT_ATOMS: atom_id res chain seq x y z
N MET A 1 -7.83 44.65 -22.28
CA MET A 1 -8.73 43.79 -23.08
C MET A 1 -9.42 44.53 -24.22
N ASP A 2 -9.93 45.75 -24.04
CA ASP A 2 -10.59 46.47 -25.15
C ASP A 2 -9.66 46.93 -26.28
N SER A 3 -8.41 47.25 -25.98
CA SER A 3 -7.37 47.55 -26.98
C SER A 3 -6.81 46.25 -27.58
N ASP A 4 -6.01 45.53 -26.79
CA ASP A 4 -5.11 44.46 -27.26
C ASP A 4 -5.67 43.05 -27.03
N GLY A 5 -6.92 42.97 -26.56
CA GLY A 5 -7.66 41.73 -26.40
C GLY A 5 -8.74 41.57 -27.45
N THR A 6 -9.13 40.34 -27.73
CA THR A 6 -10.25 40.01 -28.62
C THR A 6 -11.04 38.83 -28.06
N ILE A 7 -12.27 38.68 -28.51
CA ILE A 7 -13.04 37.46 -28.38
C ILE A 7 -12.96 36.74 -29.73
N SER A 8 -12.75 35.42 -29.70
CA SER A 8 -12.70 34.59 -30.91
C SER A 8 -14.03 34.69 -31.68
N PRO A 9 -14.03 34.50 -33.02
CA PRO A 9 -15.25 34.61 -33.82
C PRO A 9 -16.38 33.66 -33.38
N ASP A 10 -16.03 32.51 -32.80
CA ASP A 10 -16.99 31.55 -32.25
C ASP A 10 -17.49 31.91 -30.84
N GLY A 11 -17.03 33.01 -30.26
CA GLY A 11 -17.43 33.51 -28.94
C GLY A 11 -16.91 32.70 -27.77
N LYS A 12 -16.00 31.73 -27.99
CA LYS A 12 -15.58 30.76 -26.96
C LYS A 12 -14.34 31.18 -26.16
N ARG A 13 -13.49 32.03 -26.71
CA ARG A 13 -12.18 32.35 -26.11
C ARG A 13 -11.90 33.84 -26.12
N CYS A 14 -11.60 34.38 -24.95
CA CYS A 14 -10.92 35.66 -24.82
C CYS A 14 -9.44 35.43 -25.13
N GLU A 15 -8.86 36.32 -25.93
CA GLU A 15 -7.46 36.31 -26.30
C GLU A 15 -6.85 37.67 -26.00
N PHE A 16 -5.61 37.71 -25.53
CA PHE A 16 -4.81 38.92 -25.37
C PHE A 16 -3.47 38.68 -26.04
N SER A 17 -3.02 39.59 -26.90
CA SER A 17 -1.75 39.46 -27.61
C SER A 17 -0.84 40.64 -27.31
N ASN A 18 0.41 40.39 -26.94
CA ASN A 18 1.38 41.45 -26.66
C ASN A 18 2.83 40.97 -26.90
N THR A 19 3.72 41.88 -27.26
CA THR A 19 5.15 41.60 -27.44
C THR A 19 5.92 41.69 -26.13
N ASP A 20 5.40 42.42 -25.13
CA ASP A 20 5.99 42.52 -23.80
C ASP A 20 5.65 41.28 -22.96
N SER A 21 6.68 40.46 -22.67
CA SER A 21 6.53 39.26 -21.86
C SER A 21 6.10 39.55 -20.42
N ARG A 22 6.43 40.72 -19.86
CA ARG A 22 6.05 41.09 -18.49
C ARG A 22 4.55 41.33 -18.38
N LEU A 23 3.96 41.99 -19.38
CA LEU A 23 2.50 42.19 -19.44
C LEU A 23 1.76 40.86 -19.63
N VAL A 24 2.34 39.95 -20.42
CA VAL A 24 1.81 38.60 -20.65
C VAL A 24 1.82 37.79 -19.36
N GLU A 25 2.95 37.77 -18.66
CA GLU A 25 3.12 37.07 -17.38
C GLU A 25 2.19 37.65 -16.30
N GLY A 26 2.12 38.97 -16.16
CA GLY A 26 1.23 39.64 -15.21
C GLY A 26 -0.25 39.38 -15.49
N LEU A 27 -0.65 39.31 -16.77
CA LEU A 27 -2.02 38.93 -17.13
C LEU A 27 -2.31 37.46 -16.79
N VAL A 28 -1.38 36.55 -17.05
CA VAL A 28 -1.52 35.12 -16.73
C VAL A 28 -1.66 34.91 -15.22
N GLU A 29 -0.83 35.60 -14.43
CA GLU A 29 -0.90 35.60 -12.97
C GLU A 29 -2.26 36.10 -12.47
N LEU A 30 -2.72 37.24 -13.01
CA LEU A 30 -4.04 37.79 -12.69
C LEU A 30 -5.18 36.82 -13.04
N LEU A 31 -5.14 36.21 -14.22
CA LEU A 31 -6.15 35.25 -14.67
C LEU A 31 -6.19 34.03 -13.74
N HIS A 32 -5.04 33.49 -13.34
CA HIS A 32 -4.95 32.36 -12.44
C HIS A 32 -5.42 32.72 -11.02
N GLY A 33 -5.05 33.90 -10.50
CA GLY A 33 -5.54 34.42 -9.22
C GLY A 33 -7.06 34.61 -9.19
N LEU A 34 -7.67 34.89 -10.34
CA LEU A 34 -9.13 34.98 -10.52
C LEU A 34 -9.81 33.64 -10.83
N GLY A 35 -9.05 32.53 -10.86
CA GLY A 35 -9.56 31.18 -11.07
C GLY A 35 -9.83 30.81 -12.54
N TYR A 36 -9.27 31.54 -13.50
CA TYR A 36 -9.31 31.17 -14.92
C TYR A 36 -8.15 30.23 -15.26
N LYS A 37 -8.41 29.29 -16.16
CA LYS A 37 -7.33 28.53 -16.83
C LYS A 37 -6.96 29.28 -18.10
N SER A 38 -5.69 29.61 -18.24
CA SER A 38 -5.17 30.29 -19.43
C SER A 38 -4.20 29.39 -20.21
N SER A 39 -4.02 29.67 -21.49
CA SER A 39 -3.02 29.03 -22.34
C SER A 39 -2.21 30.11 -23.05
N VAL A 40 -0.88 29.98 -23.03
CA VAL A 40 0.03 30.96 -23.60
C VAL A 40 0.73 30.35 -24.81
N TYR A 41 0.75 31.09 -25.91
CA TYR A 41 1.33 30.66 -27.18
C TYR A 41 2.24 31.77 -27.70
N TRP A 42 3.38 31.42 -28.30
CA TRP A 42 4.16 32.35 -29.11
C TRP A 42 3.71 32.26 -30.57
N ALA A 43 3.44 33.41 -31.19
CA ALA A 43 3.06 33.50 -32.59
C ALA A 43 4.05 34.40 -33.35
N ARG A 44 4.53 33.92 -34.50
CA ARG A 44 5.28 34.77 -35.45
C ARG A 44 4.31 35.75 -36.11
N SER A 45 4.64 37.03 -36.11
CA SER A 45 3.85 38.01 -36.86
C SER A 45 4.00 37.77 -38.36
N ARG A 46 2.94 38.02 -39.13
CA ARG A 46 3.02 38.08 -40.60
C ARG A 46 3.63 39.44 -40.99
N ARG A 47 4.45 39.49 -42.04
CA ARG A 47 4.97 40.76 -42.60
C ARG A 47 3.80 41.71 -42.88
N ARG A 48 3.97 42.99 -42.52
CA ARG A 48 3.03 44.05 -42.89
C ARG A 48 3.81 45.23 -43.46
N VAL A 49 3.32 45.72 -44.59
CA VAL A 49 3.74 46.99 -45.18
C VAL A 49 3.02 48.10 -44.41
N ILE A 50 3.78 48.97 -43.73
CA ILE A 50 3.24 50.15 -43.03
C ILE A 50 3.82 51.38 -43.72
N GLY A 51 2.97 52.21 -44.34
CA GLY A 51 3.41 53.41 -45.06
C GLY A 51 4.28 53.13 -46.29
N GLY A 52 4.09 51.98 -46.96
CA GLY A 52 4.86 51.59 -48.15
C GLY A 52 6.23 50.95 -47.88
N GLN A 53 6.64 50.81 -46.61
CA GLN A 53 7.86 50.11 -46.22
C GLN A 53 7.54 48.77 -45.55
N ASP A 54 8.23 47.73 -45.98
CA ASP A 54 8.21 46.43 -45.31
C ASP A 54 8.93 46.54 -43.97
N ARG A 55 8.23 46.21 -42.88
CA ARG A 55 8.82 46.11 -41.55
C ARG A 55 8.73 44.68 -41.05
N ASP A 56 9.86 44.15 -40.57
CA ASP A 56 9.89 42.90 -39.83
C ASP A 56 9.16 43.11 -38.50
N CYS A 57 7.99 42.50 -38.36
CA CYS A 57 7.27 42.52 -37.10
C CYS A 57 7.83 41.44 -36.17
N LEU A 58 8.23 41.85 -34.96
CA LEU A 58 8.59 40.95 -33.87
C LEU A 58 7.43 39.97 -33.60
N GLY A 59 7.77 38.71 -33.28
CA GLY A 59 6.77 37.76 -32.78
C GLY A 59 6.09 38.28 -31.51
N TYR A 60 4.90 37.78 -31.21
CA TYR A 60 4.14 38.20 -30.03
C TYR A 60 3.63 36.98 -29.26
N TRP A 61 3.45 37.16 -27.96
CA TRP A 61 2.78 36.18 -27.11
C TRP A 61 1.27 36.39 -27.18
N ARG A 62 0.53 35.29 -27.17
CA ARG A 62 -0.93 35.26 -27.08
C ARG A 62 -1.37 34.44 -25.89
N VAL A 63 -2.14 35.06 -25.01
CA VAL A 63 -2.83 34.41 -23.89
C VAL A 63 -4.27 34.15 -24.32
N SER A 64 -4.78 32.93 -24.13
CA SER A 64 -6.15 32.53 -24.45
C SER A 64 -6.83 31.87 -23.25
N TRP A 65 -8.07 32.24 -22.95
CA TRP A 65 -8.89 31.65 -21.88
C TRP A 65 -10.38 31.73 -22.20
N THR A 66 -11.19 30.96 -21.49
CA THR A 66 -12.66 31.02 -21.60
C THR A 66 -13.24 31.89 -20.50
N ALA A 67 -14.07 32.86 -20.89
CA ALA A 67 -14.90 33.67 -20.01
C ALA A 67 -16.29 33.86 -20.64
N TYR A 68 -17.30 34.11 -19.81
CA TYR A 68 -18.69 34.21 -20.23
C TYR A 68 -19.21 35.64 -20.16
N ALA A 69 -20.32 35.94 -20.85
CA ALA A 69 -20.88 37.29 -20.95
C ALA A 69 -21.24 37.91 -19.58
N GLU A 70 -21.55 37.07 -18.59
CA GLU A 70 -21.83 37.46 -17.20
C GLU A 70 -20.57 37.92 -16.44
N GLU A 71 -19.38 37.72 -17.03
CA GLU A 71 -18.08 38.15 -16.50
C GLU A 71 -17.52 39.22 -17.47
N PRO A 72 -17.63 40.53 -17.15
CA PRO A 72 -17.33 41.59 -18.11
C PRO A 72 -15.83 41.68 -18.40
N MET A 73 -15.37 40.98 -19.45
CA MET A 73 -13.98 41.02 -19.94
C MET A 73 -13.70 42.23 -20.84
N PHE A 74 -14.74 42.83 -21.41
CA PHE A 74 -14.68 43.93 -22.38
C PHE A 74 -15.70 45.00 -22.02
N ARG A 75 -15.37 46.27 -22.25
CA ARG A 75 -16.31 47.40 -22.19
C ARG A 75 -16.92 47.70 -23.56
N LEU A 76 -16.26 47.30 -24.65
CA LEU A 76 -16.77 47.50 -26.01
C LEU A 76 -17.97 46.58 -26.32
N SER A 77 -19.13 47.19 -26.56
CA SER A 77 -20.40 46.49 -26.84
C SER A 77 -20.28 45.40 -27.91
N ARG A 78 -19.56 45.67 -29.01
CA ARG A 78 -19.32 44.69 -30.09
C ARG A 78 -18.55 43.43 -29.66
N LYS A 79 -17.70 43.51 -28.62
CA LYS A 79 -16.93 42.38 -28.09
C LYS A 79 -17.77 41.64 -27.06
N THR A 80 -18.46 42.37 -26.18
CA THR A 80 -19.38 41.81 -25.19
C THR A 80 -20.52 41.04 -25.88
N ALA A 81 -21.09 41.56 -26.96
CA ALA A 81 -22.16 40.89 -27.72
C ALA A 81 -21.73 39.56 -28.39
N ARG A 82 -20.43 39.33 -28.55
CA ARG A 82 -19.89 38.06 -29.08
C ARG A 82 -19.55 37.05 -27.97
N MET A 83 -19.55 37.46 -26.71
CA MET A 83 -19.31 36.55 -25.60
C MET A 83 -20.51 35.63 -25.42
N ARG A 84 -20.27 34.35 -25.17
CA ARG A 84 -21.34 33.40 -24.88
C ARG A 84 -21.83 33.58 -23.44
N SER A 85 -23.15 33.53 -23.25
CA SER A 85 -23.75 33.37 -21.93
C SER A 85 -23.43 31.98 -21.36
N ILE A 86 -23.34 31.92 -20.03
CA ILE A 86 -23.14 30.69 -19.27
C ILE A 86 -24.29 29.68 -19.45
N GLU A 87 -25.50 30.14 -19.75
CA GLU A 87 -26.70 29.31 -19.95
C GLU A 87 -26.59 28.42 -21.20
N ASN A 88 -25.86 28.89 -22.21
CA ASN A 88 -25.67 28.21 -23.49
C ASN A 88 -24.39 27.35 -23.52
N ALA A 89 -23.81 27.01 -22.36
CA ALA A 89 -22.54 26.28 -22.25
C ALA A 89 -22.58 25.22 -21.13
N ARG A 90 -21.70 24.22 -21.22
CA ARG A 90 -21.36 23.33 -20.09
C ARG A 90 -20.16 23.92 -19.35
N PRO A 91 -20.33 24.67 -18.25
CA PRO A 91 -19.19 25.24 -17.54
C PRO A 91 -18.40 24.13 -16.83
N TRP A 92 -17.14 23.93 -17.21
CA TRP A 92 -16.16 23.16 -16.43
C TRP A 92 -15.68 23.91 -15.16
N LYS A 93 -16.34 25.02 -14.82
CA LYS A 93 -15.93 25.96 -13.76
C LYS A 93 -16.64 25.60 -12.46
N SER A 94 -15.88 25.32 -11.41
CA SER A 94 -16.40 25.15 -10.04
C SER A 94 -17.16 26.41 -9.61
N ARG A 95 -18.42 26.24 -9.15
CA ARG A 95 -19.28 27.33 -8.64
C ARG A 95 -18.90 27.82 -7.22
N ARG A 96 -17.71 27.50 -6.71
CA ARG A 96 -17.31 27.85 -5.33
C ARG A 96 -16.74 29.28 -5.23
N ARG A 97 -16.86 29.82 -4.00
CA ARG A 97 -16.60 31.20 -3.51
C ARG A 97 -15.48 31.94 -4.25
N ARG A 98 -15.73 33.21 -4.60
CA ARG A 98 -14.80 34.11 -5.29
C ARG A 98 -14.70 35.45 -4.56
N ILE A 99 -13.57 36.13 -4.70
CA ILE A 99 -13.47 37.55 -4.38
C ILE A 99 -14.26 38.30 -5.46
N VAL A 100 -15.42 38.85 -5.08
CA VAL A 100 -16.33 39.57 -5.98
C VAL A 100 -16.06 41.07 -6.03
N ASN A 101 -15.38 41.60 -5.01
CA ASN A 101 -15.03 43.01 -4.90
C ASN A 101 -13.85 43.18 -3.92
N ILE A 102 -12.99 44.16 -4.17
CA ILE A 102 -11.95 44.62 -3.24
C ILE A 102 -12.21 46.10 -3.01
N GLN A 103 -12.72 46.44 -1.82
CA GLN A 103 -12.99 47.81 -1.46
C GLN A 103 -11.80 48.37 -0.66
N PRO A 104 -11.24 49.53 -1.06
CA PRO A 104 -10.29 50.24 -0.22
C PRO A 104 -10.97 50.62 1.09
N VAL A 105 -10.40 50.21 2.21
CA VAL A 105 -10.83 50.59 3.55
C VAL A 105 -9.73 51.39 4.23
N ALA A 106 -10.08 52.23 5.20
CA ALA A 106 -9.09 52.89 6.04
C ALA A 106 -8.20 51.85 6.73
N SER A 107 -6.95 52.21 7.03
CA SER A 107 -6.05 51.30 7.75
C SER A 107 -6.62 50.99 9.13
N MET A 108 -6.90 49.71 9.39
CA MET A 108 -7.42 49.23 10.67
C MET A 108 -6.62 48.00 11.09
N PRO A 109 -6.64 47.58 12.36
CA PRO A 109 -6.06 46.31 12.76
C PRO A 109 -6.83 45.15 12.10
N LEU A 110 -6.20 44.50 11.12
CA LEU A 110 -6.75 43.33 10.41
C LEU A 110 -5.89 42.10 10.75
N ARG A 111 -6.51 40.92 10.84
CA ARG A 111 -5.77 39.65 10.81
C ARG A 111 -5.59 39.24 9.33
N CYS A 112 -4.44 39.56 8.77
CA CYS A 112 -4.04 39.00 7.47
C CYS A 112 -3.80 37.49 7.64
N ILE A 113 -4.15 36.67 6.65
CA ILE A 113 -3.75 35.25 6.63
C ILE A 113 -2.27 35.22 6.25
N SER A 114 -1.40 35.56 7.18
CA SER A 114 0.05 35.49 6.99
C SER A 114 0.50 34.05 7.17
N VAL A 115 1.23 33.53 6.19
CA VAL A 115 1.94 32.25 6.31
C VAL A 115 3.11 32.45 7.27
N ASP A 116 3.27 31.55 8.22
CA ASP A 116 4.38 31.60 9.20
C ASP A 116 5.66 31.00 8.60
N SER A 117 6.24 31.75 7.67
CA SER A 117 7.61 31.57 7.18
C SER A 117 8.29 32.93 7.19
N LEU A 118 9.63 32.98 7.29
CA LEU A 118 10.40 34.24 7.29
C LEU A 118 10.12 35.15 6.08
N SER A 119 9.54 34.62 5.00
CA SER A 119 9.13 35.36 3.79
C SER A 119 7.62 35.49 3.60
N HIS A 120 6.81 34.87 4.46
CA HIS A 120 5.34 34.88 4.41
C HIS A 120 4.69 34.36 3.10
N LEU A 121 5.38 33.53 2.31
CA LEU A 121 4.92 33.01 1.01
C LEU A 121 4.45 31.53 1.06
N TYR A 122 3.46 31.18 0.24
CA TYR A 122 3.09 29.80 -0.12
C TYR A 122 3.89 29.34 -1.35
N LEU A 123 4.38 28.09 -1.35
CA LEU A 123 4.86 27.47 -2.59
C LEU A 123 3.67 26.94 -3.39
N CYS A 124 3.18 27.73 -4.33
CA CYS A 124 2.28 27.28 -5.37
C CYS A 124 3.01 27.34 -6.70
N GLY A 125 2.94 26.27 -7.52
CA GLY A 125 3.38 26.37 -8.91
C GLY A 125 2.57 27.44 -9.66
N LYS A 126 2.96 27.82 -10.88
CA LYS A 126 2.30 28.92 -11.64
C LYS A 126 0.79 28.75 -11.88
N GLY A 127 0.25 27.56 -11.64
CA GLY A 127 -1.19 27.25 -11.67
C GLY A 127 -1.96 27.46 -10.35
N PHE A 128 -1.31 27.95 -9.28
CA PHE A 128 -1.92 28.21 -7.97
C PHE A 128 -2.57 26.97 -7.32
N ILE A 129 -2.03 25.78 -7.55
CA ILE A 129 -2.47 24.49 -6.96
C ILE A 129 -1.51 24.09 -5.83
N PRO A 130 -1.97 23.89 -4.58
CA PRO A 130 -1.14 23.33 -3.52
C PRO A 130 -1.40 21.82 -3.26
N THR A 131 -0.52 21.19 -2.47
CA THR A 131 0.10 19.85 -2.66
C THR A 131 -0.55 18.59 -2.02
N HIS A 132 -0.21 17.40 -2.57
CA HIS A 132 -0.39 16.03 -2.02
C HIS A 132 0.98 15.31 -1.85
N ASN A 133 1.01 14.07 -1.30
CA ASN A 133 2.22 13.27 -0.99
C ASN A 133 3.31 13.25 -2.09
N THR A 134 2.95 13.05 -3.36
CA THR A 134 3.89 13.08 -4.51
C THR A 134 4.68 14.39 -4.61
N GLU A 135 4.09 15.53 -4.18
CA GLU A 135 4.78 16.83 -4.23
C GLU A 135 5.87 16.97 -3.18
N ALA A 136 5.76 16.29 -2.03
CA ALA A 136 6.87 16.20 -1.09
C ALA A 136 8.08 15.50 -1.75
N GLY A 137 7.81 14.45 -2.53
CA GLY A 137 8.82 13.77 -3.34
C GLY A 137 9.41 14.66 -4.44
N ASN A 138 8.58 15.44 -5.13
CA ASN A 138 9.03 16.42 -6.13
C ASN A 138 9.94 17.50 -5.52
N ASN A 139 9.55 18.05 -4.37
CA ASN A 139 10.37 19.03 -3.66
C ASN A 139 11.70 18.42 -3.23
N TRP A 140 11.70 17.16 -2.80
CA TRP A 140 12.92 16.43 -2.48
C TRP A 140 13.81 16.21 -3.71
N ILE A 141 13.23 15.87 -4.87
CA ILE A 141 13.97 15.84 -6.15
C ILE A 141 14.64 17.18 -6.43
N GLY A 142 13.90 18.29 -6.30
CA GLY A 142 14.44 19.65 -6.47
C GLY A 142 15.59 19.94 -5.50
N TYR A 143 15.44 19.54 -4.23
CA TYR A 143 16.49 19.67 -3.22
C TYR A 143 17.75 18.88 -3.59
N VAL A 144 17.60 17.64 -4.06
CA VAL A 144 18.72 16.81 -4.51
C VAL A 144 19.43 17.48 -5.69
N ILE A 145 18.68 17.98 -6.69
CA ILE A 145 19.28 18.67 -7.85
C ILE A 145 20.08 19.91 -7.42
N HIS A 146 19.59 20.68 -6.44
CA HIS A 146 20.19 21.95 -6.07
C HIS A 146 21.26 21.83 -4.98
N TYR A 147 20.92 21.24 -3.83
CA TYR A 147 21.68 21.32 -2.59
C TYR A 147 22.52 20.07 -2.31
N ALA A 148 22.08 18.90 -2.75
CA ALA A 148 22.73 17.64 -2.45
C ALA A 148 22.82 16.74 -3.69
N PRO A 149 23.52 17.17 -4.75
CA PRO A 149 23.55 16.44 -6.01
C PRO A 149 24.13 15.03 -5.82
N GLY A 150 23.52 14.08 -6.52
CA GLY A 150 23.90 12.69 -6.51
C GLY A 150 22.96 11.85 -7.36
N PRO A 151 23.26 10.56 -7.52
CA PRO A 151 22.41 9.63 -8.27
C PRO A 151 21.09 9.41 -7.53
N MET A 152 19.98 9.71 -8.19
CA MET A 152 18.62 9.57 -7.70
C MET A 152 17.79 8.71 -8.65
N LEU A 153 17.08 7.73 -8.08
CA LEU A 153 16.11 6.92 -8.80
C LEU A 153 14.70 7.25 -8.29
N ALA A 154 13.81 7.66 -9.20
CA ALA A 154 12.40 7.86 -8.93
C ALA A 154 11.56 6.79 -9.64
N VAL A 155 10.71 6.09 -8.91
CA VAL A 155 9.92 4.96 -9.41
C VAL A 155 8.45 5.29 -9.32
N GLN A 156 7.73 5.04 -10.41
CA GLN A 156 6.29 5.16 -10.54
C GLN A 156 5.69 3.77 -10.83
N PRO A 157 4.37 3.54 -10.68
CA PRO A 157 3.81 2.19 -10.84
C PRO A 157 4.08 1.55 -12.22
N THR A 158 4.05 2.35 -13.29
CA THR A 158 4.36 1.91 -14.65
C THR A 158 5.30 2.88 -15.37
N VAL A 159 5.98 2.40 -16.41
CA VAL A 159 6.83 3.25 -17.28
C VAL A 159 6.02 4.38 -17.93
N GLU A 160 4.77 4.13 -18.30
CA GLU A 160 3.86 5.15 -18.86
C GLU A 160 3.55 6.25 -17.86
N LEU A 161 3.30 5.88 -16.59
CA LEU A 161 3.12 6.84 -15.50
C LEU A 161 4.42 7.57 -15.20
N ALA A 162 5.57 6.92 -15.28
CA ALA A 162 6.90 7.53 -15.16
C ALA A 162 7.12 8.65 -16.22
N LYS A 163 6.77 8.38 -17.49
CA LYS A 163 6.81 9.36 -18.58
C LYS A 163 5.82 10.52 -18.36
N ARG A 164 4.66 10.24 -17.78
CA ARG A 164 3.65 11.26 -17.45
C ARG A 164 4.13 12.15 -16.31
N PHE A 165 4.64 11.53 -15.25
CA PHE A 165 5.21 12.19 -14.08
C PHE A 165 6.35 13.14 -14.47
N SER A 166 7.30 12.69 -15.30
CA SER A 166 8.36 13.58 -15.79
C SER A 166 7.78 14.81 -16.51
N ARG A 167 6.89 14.60 -17.49
CA ARG A 167 6.37 15.70 -18.32
C ARG A 167 5.48 16.67 -17.57
N GLN A 168 4.68 16.17 -16.64
CA GLN A 168 3.62 16.95 -15.99
C GLN A 168 4.05 17.53 -14.64
N ARG A 169 5.10 16.99 -14.01
CA ARG A 169 5.52 17.40 -12.66
C ARG A 169 6.98 17.83 -12.63
N ILE A 170 7.90 16.99 -13.11
CA ILE A 170 9.34 17.27 -13.02
C ILE A 170 9.79 18.34 -14.01
N ASP A 171 9.36 18.28 -15.28
CA ASP A 171 9.73 19.28 -16.28
C ASP A 171 9.21 20.68 -15.88
N PRO A 172 7.94 20.86 -15.43
CA PRO A 172 7.48 22.12 -14.87
C PRO A 172 8.25 22.54 -13.61
N LEU A 173 8.51 21.64 -12.67
CA LEU A 173 9.29 21.93 -11.46
C LEU A 173 10.65 22.55 -11.81
N ILE A 174 11.36 21.95 -12.78
CA ILE A 174 12.66 22.43 -13.25
C ILE A 174 12.51 23.77 -13.98
N ALA A 175 11.58 23.86 -14.93
CA ALA A 175 11.39 25.06 -15.76
C ALA A 175 10.98 26.29 -14.94
N GLU A 176 10.12 26.10 -13.94
CA GLU A 176 9.57 27.16 -13.09
C GLU A 176 10.53 27.58 -11.98
N SER A 177 11.53 26.77 -11.64
CA SER A 177 12.52 27.08 -10.60
C SER A 177 13.83 27.54 -11.22
N PRO A 178 14.19 28.85 -11.17
CA PRO A 178 15.43 29.35 -11.79
C PRO A 178 16.68 28.57 -11.37
N ALA A 179 16.81 28.28 -10.07
CA ALA A 179 17.93 27.52 -9.54
C ALA A 179 18.06 26.10 -10.10
N LEU A 180 16.94 25.45 -10.46
CA LEU A 180 16.94 24.12 -11.07
C LEU A 180 17.15 24.20 -12.58
N ARG A 181 16.47 25.13 -13.25
CA ARG A 181 16.58 25.37 -14.69
C ARG A 181 18.01 25.65 -15.12
N ASP A 182 18.76 26.42 -14.33
CA ASP A 182 20.14 26.78 -14.66
C ASP A 182 21.11 25.60 -14.47
N ARG A 183 20.72 24.57 -13.72
CA ARG A 183 21.52 23.36 -13.44
C ARG A 183 21.21 22.20 -14.36
N VAL A 184 19.93 22.00 -14.68
CA VAL A 184 19.51 20.91 -15.56
C VAL A 184 19.66 21.38 -17.00
N LYS A 185 20.57 20.75 -17.75
CA LYS A 185 20.83 21.10 -19.15
C LYS A 185 19.53 20.98 -19.97
N PRO A 186 19.23 21.88 -20.93
CA PRO A 186 18.06 21.74 -21.79
C PRO A 186 18.14 20.47 -22.65
N GLN A 187 16.99 19.85 -22.93
CA GLN A 187 16.90 18.68 -23.80
C GLN A 187 17.28 19.07 -25.24
N ARG A 188 18.48 18.69 -25.71
CA ARG A 188 18.95 18.91 -27.09
C ARG A 188 18.86 17.61 -27.87
N ALA A 189 18.49 17.69 -29.14
CA ALA A 189 18.28 16.53 -30.02
C ALA A 189 19.52 15.64 -30.26
N ARG A 190 20.72 16.07 -29.82
CA ARG A 190 21.99 15.35 -30.00
C ARG A 190 22.75 15.03 -28.70
N ASP A 191 22.27 15.43 -27.53
CA ASP A 191 22.93 15.16 -26.24
C ASP A 191 22.24 14.00 -25.50
N ALA A 192 23.00 12.96 -25.17
CA ALA A 192 22.50 11.72 -24.54
C ALA A 192 22.11 11.86 -23.05
N GLY A 193 22.47 12.97 -22.40
CA GLY A 193 22.38 13.13 -20.94
C GLY A 193 20.98 13.48 -20.40
N ASN A 194 20.23 14.33 -21.09
CA ASN A 194 18.88 14.73 -20.67
C ASN A 194 17.81 14.20 -21.62
N THR A 195 16.98 13.29 -21.13
CA THR A 195 15.85 12.67 -21.84
C THR A 195 14.55 12.81 -21.04
N MET A 196 13.46 12.22 -21.54
CA MET A 196 12.18 12.20 -20.82
C MET A 196 12.27 11.45 -19.48
N LEU A 197 13.15 10.46 -19.35
CA LEU A 197 13.25 9.61 -18.15
C LEU A 197 14.60 9.76 -17.44
N SER A 198 15.43 10.72 -17.87
CA SER A 198 16.76 10.97 -17.32
C SER A 198 17.03 12.46 -17.30
N LYS A 199 17.29 13.05 -16.14
CA LYS A 199 17.71 14.46 -16.00
C LYS A 199 19.13 14.50 -15.45
N GLU A 200 20.08 14.92 -16.27
CA GLU A 200 21.48 15.12 -15.85
C GLU A 200 21.69 16.54 -15.32
N PHE A 201 22.43 16.66 -14.22
CA PHE A 201 22.81 17.92 -13.60
C PHE A 201 24.21 17.81 -12.98
N PRO A 202 24.89 18.93 -12.66
CA PRO A 202 26.23 18.88 -12.08
C PRO A 202 26.31 17.93 -10.87
N ALA A 203 27.23 16.97 -10.94
CA ALA A 203 27.47 15.95 -9.91
C ALA A 203 26.26 15.04 -9.59
N GLY A 204 25.27 14.91 -10.48
CA GLY A 204 24.13 14.03 -10.23
C GLY A 204 23.30 13.69 -11.46
N LEU A 205 22.42 12.71 -11.26
CA LEU A 205 21.55 12.16 -12.29
C LEU A 205 20.24 11.74 -11.64
N LEU A 206 19.12 12.17 -12.21
CA LEU A 206 17.80 11.67 -11.86
C LEU A 206 17.33 10.73 -12.96
N VAL A 207 17.15 9.45 -12.64
CA VAL A 207 16.50 8.47 -13.51
C VAL A 207 15.08 8.22 -13.01
N ILE A 208 14.12 8.19 -13.93
CA ILE A 208 12.69 7.98 -13.67
C ILE A 208 12.26 6.69 -14.37
N THR A 209 11.70 5.71 -13.63
CA THR A 209 11.31 4.40 -14.19
C THR A 209 9.98 3.90 -13.66
N GLY A 210 9.47 2.82 -14.27
CA GLY A 210 8.30 2.07 -13.80
C GLY A 210 8.67 0.87 -12.94
N ALA A 211 7.86 0.57 -11.92
CA ALA A 211 7.97 -0.63 -11.10
C ALA A 211 7.75 -1.94 -11.90
N ASN A 212 7.06 -1.86 -13.03
CA ASN A 212 6.89 -2.96 -13.97
C ASN A 212 8.14 -3.23 -14.86
N SER A 213 9.21 -2.44 -14.75
CA SER A 213 10.43 -2.61 -15.56
C SER A 213 11.62 -3.07 -14.70
N ALA A 214 11.88 -4.38 -14.67
CA ALA A 214 12.98 -4.96 -13.92
C ALA A 214 14.35 -4.40 -14.35
N VAL A 215 14.55 -4.22 -15.67
CA VAL A 215 15.74 -3.58 -16.26
C VAL A 215 15.90 -2.15 -15.73
N GLY A 216 14.82 -1.36 -15.71
CA GLY A 216 14.84 0.01 -15.21
C GLY A 216 15.19 0.08 -13.73
N LEU A 217 14.65 -0.82 -12.90
CA LEU A 217 14.92 -0.88 -11.46
C LEU A 217 16.37 -1.26 -11.15
N ARG A 218 17.05 -1.99 -12.05
CA ARG A 218 18.45 -2.39 -11.88
C ARG A 218 19.47 -1.49 -12.57
N SER A 219 19.00 -0.49 -13.31
CA SER A 219 19.80 0.27 -14.28
C SER A 219 20.98 1.05 -13.69
N MET A 220 20.89 1.51 -12.44
CA MET A 220 21.95 2.29 -11.80
C MET A 220 22.00 2.12 -10.28
N PRO A 221 23.17 2.33 -9.64
CA PRO A 221 23.25 2.62 -8.22
C PRO A 221 22.53 3.94 -7.90
N ALA A 222 21.81 4.00 -6.78
CA ALA A 222 21.05 5.18 -6.39
C ALA A 222 21.35 5.55 -4.94
N ARG A 223 21.83 6.78 -4.70
CA ARG A 223 21.97 7.31 -3.34
C ARG A 223 20.61 7.70 -2.79
N TYR A 224 19.78 8.31 -3.62
CA TYR A 224 18.43 8.74 -3.28
C TYR A 224 17.43 7.88 -4.02
N LEU A 225 16.49 7.26 -3.29
CA LEU A 225 15.46 6.41 -3.88
C LEU A 225 14.08 6.95 -3.49
N PHE A 226 13.30 7.36 -4.49
CA PHE A 226 11.92 7.78 -4.32
C PHE A 226 10.98 6.77 -4.98
N LEU A 227 10.14 6.13 -4.18
CA LEU A 227 9.17 5.12 -4.61
C LEU A 227 7.78 5.68 -4.37
N ASP A 228 7.10 6.12 -5.43
CA ASP A 228 5.78 6.73 -5.34
C ASP A 228 4.69 5.72 -5.72
N GLU A 229 3.53 5.83 -5.07
CA GLU A 229 2.36 4.95 -5.20
C GLU A 229 2.71 3.45 -5.07
N VAL A 230 3.48 3.09 -4.04
CA VAL A 230 4.03 1.73 -3.87
C VAL A 230 2.97 0.62 -3.73
N ASP A 231 1.75 0.94 -3.31
CA ASP A 231 0.65 -0.04 -3.27
C ASP A 231 0.08 -0.35 -4.66
N ALA A 232 0.30 0.52 -5.64
CA ALA A 232 -0.11 0.28 -7.02
C ALA A 232 0.94 -0.52 -7.82
N TYR A 233 2.02 -0.97 -7.19
CA TYR A 233 3.08 -1.72 -7.86
C TYR A 233 2.62 -3.14 -8.15
N PRO A 234 3.08 -3.74 -9.27
CA PRO A 234 2.82 -5.15 -9.53
C PRO A 234 3.49 -6.01 -8.44
N PRO A 235 2.95 -7.21 -8.13
CA PRO A 235 3.55 -8.12 -7.16
C PRO A 235 5.00 -8.51 -7.49
N SER A 236 5.36 -8.50 -8.79
CA SER A 236 6.69 -8.79 -9.30
C SER A 236 7.02 -7.87 -10.49
N ALA A 237 8.28 -7.42 -10.59
CA ALA A 237 8.80 -6.75 -11.77
C ALA A 237 9.21 -7.81 -12.82
N GLY A 238 8.27 -8.15 -13.72
CA GLY A 238 8.47 -9.29 -14.62
C GLY A 238 8.65 -10.59 -13.81
N GLU A 239 9.71 -11.34 -14.09
CA GLU A 239 10.02 -12.60 -13.40
C GLU A 239 11.03 -12.45 -12.23
N GLU A 240 11.40 -11.22 -11.88
CA GLU A 240 12.58 -10.96 -11.04
C GLU A 240 12.28 -10.62 -9.58
N GLY A 241 11.01 -10.66 -9.17
CA GLY A 241 10.57 -10.50 -7.80
C GLY A 241 10.10 -9.10 -7.45
N ASP A 242 9.99 -8.81 -6.14
CA ASP A 242 9.35 -7.61 -5.62
C ASP A 242 10.04 -6.31 -6.09
N PRO A 243 9.31 -5.38 -6.76
CA PRO A 243 9.90 -4.16 -7.31
C PRO A 243 10.57 -3.26 -6.26
N VAL A 244 10.01 -3.18 -5.05
CA VAL A 244 10.57 -2.36 -3.97
C VAL A 244 11.93 -2.91 -3.56
N ALA A 245 12.02 -4.20 -3.24
CA ALA A 245 13.29 -4.84 -2.88
C ALA A 245 14.38 -4.72 -3.97
N LEU A 246 13.99 -4.80 -5.26
CA LEU A 246 14.92 -4.61 -6.39
C LEU A 246 15.49 -3.18 -6.43
N ALA A 247 14.63 -2.19 -6.22
CA ALA A 247 15.02 -0.78 -6.18
C ALA A 247 15.89 -0.46 -4.96
N GLU A 248 15.51 -0.93 -3.77
CA GLU A 248 16.27 -0.74 -2.53
C GLU A 248 17.68 -1.32 -2.64
N ALA A 249 17.85 -2.43 -3.34
CA ALA A 249 19.16 -3.02 -3.59
C ALA A 249 20.12 -2.07 -4.33
N ARG A 250 19.61 -1.05 -5.05
CA ARG A 250 20.45 -0.03 -5.71
C ARG A 250 21.12 0.94 -4.73
N THR A 251 20.64 0.99 -3.50
CA THR A 251 21.16 1.89 -2.46
C THR A 251 22.33 1.29 -1.67
N ARG A 252 22.59 -0.02 -1.82
CA ARG A 252 23.56 -0.79 -1.02
C ARG A 252 24.98 -0.21 -1.04
N THR A 253 25.44 0.29 -2.18
CA THR A 253 26.78 0.87 -2.33
C THR A 253 26.95 2.22 -1.63
N PHE A 254 25.85 2.87 -1.22
CA PHE A 254 25.88 4.14 -0.49
C PHE A 254 25.73 3.99 1.03
N ALA A 255 25.34 2.81 1.52
CA ALA A 255 25.19 2.49 2.94
C ALA A 255 24.46 3.60 3.73
N TRP A 256 25.06 4.12 4.79
CA TRP A 256 24.49 5.18 5.65
C TRP A 256 24.23 6.52 4.94
N ARG A 257 24.78 6.73 3.73
CA ARG A 257 24.57 7.95 2.92
C ARG A 257 23.34 7.87 2.03
N SER A 258 22.70 6.70 1.95
CA SER A 258 21.48 6.54 1.17
C SER A 258 20.28 7.14 1.90
N LYS A 259 19.25 7.49 1.13
CA LYS A 259 17.95 7.88 1.68
C LYS A 259 16.87 7.32 0.78
N ILE A 260 15.91 6.66 1.40
CA ILE A 260 14.77 6.02 0.74
C ILE A 260 13.50 6.73 1.22
N PHE A 261 12.61 7.06 0.29
CA PHE A 261 11.32 7.65 0.58
C PHE A 261 10.23 6.90 -0.17
N LEU A 262 9.26 6.37 0.58
CA LEU A 262 8.11 5.64 0.05
C LEU A 262 6.85 6.44 0.33
N THR A 263 5.99 6.55 -0.68
CA THR A 263 4.67 7.18 -0.56
C THR A 263 3.62 6.33 -1.25
N SER A 264 2.42 6.25 -0.69
CA SER A 264 1.25 5.66 -1.35
C SER A 264 -0.02 6.01 -0.60
N THR A 265 -1.15 5.88 -1.29
CA THR A 265 -2.43 5.63 -0.62
C THR A 265 -2.51 4.15 -0.25
N PRO A 266 -2.84 3.76 0.99
CA PRO A 266 -2.96 2.36 1.36
C PRO A 266 -4.17 1.70 0.70
N THR A 267 -4.08 0.38 0.51
CA THR A 267 -5.09 -0.42 -0.17
C THR A 267 -5.79 -1.40 0.77
N ILE A 268 -5.50 -2.69 0.68
CA ILE A 268 -6.15 -3.73 1.49
C ILE A 268 -5.25 -4.08 2.67
N HIS A 269 -5.84 -4.18 3.86
CA HIS A 269 -5.15 -4.56 5.08
C HIS A 269 -4.44 -5.92 4.93
N GLY A 270 -3.18 -6.01 5.36
CA GLY A 270 -2.33 -7.20 5.26
C GLY A 270 -1.70 -7.45 3.88
N VAL A 271 -2.09 -6.69 2.85
CA VAL A 271 -1.50 -6.75 1.50
C VAL A 271 -0.78 -5.45 1.13
N SER A 272 -1.27 -4.33 1.66
CA SER A 272 -0.72 -2.98 1.46
C SER A 272 0.77 -2.94 1.82
N ARG A 273 1.59 -2.50 0.87
CA ARG A 273 3.04 -2.33 1.06
C ARG A 273 3.28 -1.14 1.98
N ILE A 274 2.62 -0.01 1.71
CA ILE A 274 2.80 1.19 2.52
C ILE A 274 2.34 0.98 3.97
N GLU A 275 1.30 0.17 4.19
CA GLU A 275 0.90 -0.24 5.54
C GLU A 275 2.04 -0.97 6.25
N ARG A 276 2.61 -2.02 5.63
CA ARG A 276 3.71 -2.78 6.21
C ARG A 276 4.91 -1.89 6.58
N GLU A 277 5.30 -0.99 5.69
CA GLU A 277 6.42 -0.07 5.93
C GLU A 277 6.08 0.97 7.02
N PHE A 278 4.83 1.45 7.04
CA PHE A 278 4.34 2.35 8.07
C PHE A 278 4.32 1.67 9.45
N GLU A 279 3.85 0.42 9.53
CA GLU A 279 3.79 -0.36 10.76
C GLU A 279 5.17 -0.65 11.36
N ALA A 280 6.18 -0.85 10.51
CA ALA A 280 7.58 -1.07 10.92
C ALA A 280 8.27 0.22 11.45
N SER A 281 7.67 1.38 11.23
CA SER A 281 8.22 2.70 11.57
C SER A 281 7.81 3.22 12.97
N ASP A 282 8.18 4.48 13.28
CA ASP A 282 7.77 5.20 14.49
C ASP A 282 6.34 5.78 14.42
N GLN A 283 5.64 5.54 13.32
CA GLN A 283 4.22 5.76 13.12
C GLN A 283 3.71 7.17 13.43
N ARG A 284 4.42 8.22 12.96
CA ARG A 284 4.08 9.60 13.33
C ARG A 284 2.66 9.99 12.95
N ARG A 285 2.01 10.70 13.87
CA ARG A 285 0.71 11.34 13.70
C ARG A 285 0.88 12.85 13.84
N PHE A 286 0.14 13.63 13.05
CA PHE A 286 0.15 15.07 13.15
C PHE A 286 -0.86 15.50 14.21
N LEU A 287 -0.37 15.92 15.38
CA LEU A 287 -1.22 16.37 16.46
C LEU A 287 -1.54 17.84 16.29
N VAL A 288 -2.79 18.21 16.51
CA VAL A 288 -3.26 19.59 16.48
C VAL A 288 -3.94 19.94 17.81
N PRO A 289 -3.69 21.15 18.37
CA PRO A 289 -4.30 21.55 19.63
C PRO A 289 -5.78 21.87 19.44
N CYS A 290 -6.61 21.49 20.42
CA CYS A 290 -7.99 21.93 20.50
C CYS A 290 -8.06 23.45 20.71
N PRO A 291 -8.86 24.22 19.94
CA PRO A 291 -8.99 25.67 20.14
C PRO A 291 -9.69 26.05 21.45
N HIS A 292 -10.39 25.09 22.09
CA HIS A 292 -11.16 25.32 23.31
C HIS A 292 -10.38 24.98 24.58
N CYS A 293 -9.63 23.87 24.59
CA CYS A 293 -8.92 23.39 25.78
C CYS A 293 -7.41 23.20 25.62
N GLY A 294 -6.86 23.42 24.42
CA GLY A 294 -5.43 23.26 24.13
C GLY A 294 -4.93 21.81 24.02
N HIS A 295 -5.77 20.81 24.27
CA HIS A 295 -5.38 19.40 24.18
C HIS A 295 -4.93 19.00 22.78
N ASP A 296 -3.75 18.40 22.68
CA ASP A 296 -3.16 17.93 21.43
C ASP A 296 -3.69 16.57 21.02
N GLN A 297 -4.26 16.50 19.81
CA GLN A 297 -4.90 15.29 19.32
C GLN A 297 -4.64 15.06 17.84
N ALA A 298 -4.61 13.79 17.44
CA ALA A 298 -4.71 13.43 16.03
C ALA A 298 -6.18 13.49 15.62
N LEU A 299 -6.49 14.11 14.49
CA LEU A 299 -7.81 14.08 13.90
C LEU A 299 -8.16 12.65 13.44
N ARG A 300 -9.21 12.08 14.03
CA ARG A 300 -9.75 10.75 13.70
C ARG A 300 -11.17 10.86 13.16
N PHE A 301 -11.51 10.03 12.18
CA PHE A 301 -12.79 10.18 11.48
C PHE A 301 -13.99 9.98 12.40
N GLU A 302 -13.89 9.11 13.39
CA GLU A 302 -14.95 8.83 14.36
C GLU A 302 -15.28 10.05 15.24
N ARG A 303 -14.40 11.04 15.31
CA ARG A 303 -14.63 12.30 16.02
C ARG A 303 -15.25 13.37 15.12
N LEU A 304 -15.34 13.14 13.82
CA LEU A 304 -16.13 14.00 12.93
C LEU A 304 -17.61 13.66 13.11
N ARG A 305 -18.40 14.63 13.58
CA ARG A 305 -19.82 14.47 13.92
C ARG A 305 -20.68 15.39 13.08
N TRP A 306 -21.85 14.89 12.68
CA TRP A 306 -22.90 15.65 12.02
C TRP A 306 -24.25 15.02 12.34
N GLU A 307 -25.32 15.80 12.26
CA GLU A 307 -26.69 15.28 12.32
C GLU A 307 -26.95 14.35 11.13
N LYS A 308 -27.64 13.23 11.39
CA LYS A 308 -27.96 12.24 10.35
C LYS A 308 -28.65 12.93 9.17
N THR A 309 -28.20 12.64 7.94
CA THR A 309 -28.68 13.24 6.67
C THR A 309 -28.44 14.75 6.50
N LYS A 310 -27.70 15.39 7.40
CA LYS A 310 -27.39 16.83 7.37
C LYS A 310 -25.89 17.08 7.48
N PRO A 311 -25.11 16.70 6.46
CA PRO A 311 -23.64 16.80 6.48
C PRO A 311 -23.13 18.25 6.61
N GLU A 312 -23.95 19.27 6.35
CA GLU A 312 -23.64 20.68 6.59
C GLU A 312 -23.44 21.02 8.07
N THR A 313 -23.94 20.19 8.99
CA THR A 313 -23.74 20.34 10.45
C THR A 313 -22.41 19.76 10.95
N ALA A 314 -21.55 19.32 10.02
CA ALA A 314 -20.28 18.70 10.35
C ALA A 314 -19.36 19.58 11.19
N HIS A 315 -18.97 19.05 12.35
CA HIS A 315 -18.00 19.62 13.27
C HIS A 315 -17.12 18.49 13.83
N TYR A 316 -15.93 18.83 14.30
CA TYR A 316 -15.03 17.86 14.92
C TYR A 316 -15.16 17.91 16.44
N ALA A 317 -15.43 16.80 17.10
CA ALA A 317 -15.53 16.73 18.56
C ALA A 317 -14.15 16.49 19.19
N CYS A 318 -13.70 17.39 20.07
CA CYS A 318 -12.42 17.24 20.75
C CYS A 318 -12.38 15.97 21.64
N GLU A 319 -11.27 15.25 21.63
CA GLU A 319 -11.15 14.02 22.42
C GLU A 319 -11.07 14.18 23.94
N ALA A 320 -10.73 15.38 24.42
CA ALA A 320 -10.58 15.68 25.86
C ALA A 320 -11.78 16.42 26.44
N CYS A 321 -12.23 17.51 25.79
CA CYS A 321 -13.32 18.34 26.29
C CYS A 321 -14.67 18.08 25.62
N GLU A 322 -14.73 17.21 24.59
CA GLU A 322 -15.91 16.95 23.76
C GLU A 322 -16.50 18.19 23.06
N GLY A 323 -15.82 19.35 23.14
CA GLY A 323 -16.26 20.59 22.54
C GLY A 323 -16.28 20.51 21.00
N ALA A 324 -17.32 21.08 20.40
CA ALA A 324 -17.48 21.14 18.95
C ALA A 324 -16.48 22.14 18.34
N ILE A 325 -15.56 21.62 17.55
CA ILE A 325 -14.58 22.39 16.78
C ILE A 325 -15.17 22.61 15.40
N GLU A 326 -15.37 23.87 15.04
CA GLU A 326 -15.80 24.26 13.71
C GLU A 326 -14.61 24.34 12.74
N GLU A 327 -14.88 24.07 11.46
CA GLU A 327 -13.91 24.05 10.35
C GLU A 327 -12.98 25.28 10.32
N ARG A 328 -13.50 26.46 10.67
CA ARG A 328 -12.75 27.74 10.69
C ARG A 328 -11.50 27.69 11.58
N HIS A 329 -11.47 26.81 12.58
CA HIS A 329 -10.34 26.68 13.50
C HIS A 329 -9.17 25.90 12.88
N LYS A 330 -9.39 25.14 11.80
CA LYS A 330 -8.36 24.27 11.21
C LYS A 330 -7.08 25.01 10.84
N THR A 331 -7.17 26.22 10.28
CA THR A 331 -5.96 26.99 9.92
C THR A 331 -5.05 27.22 11.12
N ALA A 332 -5.60 27.68 12.25
CA ALA A 332 -4.82 27.90 13.47
C ALA A 332 -4.35 26.58 14.09
N MET A 333 -5.21 25.56 14.11
CA MET A 333 -4.90 24.23 14.63
C MET A 333 -3.73 23.58 13.88
N MET A 334 -3.72 23.63 12.54
CA MET A 334 -2.65 23.06 11.73
C MET A 334 -1.35 23.84 11.84
N ALA A 335 -1.41 25.18 11.94
CA ALA A 335 -0.22 26.01 12.14
C ALA A 335 0.47 25.71 13.48
N ALA A 336 -0.31 25.42 14.52
CA ALA A 336 0.20 25.01 15.84
C ALA A 336 0.44 23.49 15.96
N GLY A 337 0.23 22.74 14.88
CA GLY A 337 0.32 21.28 14.89
C GLY A 337 1.75 20.78 14.86
N ARG A 338 1.98 19.57 15.38
CA ARG A 338 3.30 18.93 15.40
C ARG A 338 3.23 17.44 15.13
N TRP A 339 4.25 16.91 14.46
CA TRP A 339 4.40 15.47 14.30
C TRP A 339 4.91 14.84 15.59
N GLN A 340 4.21 13.80 16.07
CA GLN A 340 4.63 13.01 17.22
C GLN A 340 4.67 11.53 16.84
N ALA A 341 5.76 10.84 17.23
CA ALA A 341 5.88 9.39 17.10
C ALA A 341 4.81 8.69 17.97
N ALA A 342 4.11 7.72 17.37
CA ALA A 342 3.06 6.96 18.05
C ALA A 342 3.50 5.52 18.36
N ALA A 343 4.63 5.07 17.80
CA ALA A 343 5.18 3.74 18.02
C ALA A 343 6.70 3.79 18.20
N THR A 344 7.26 2.71 18.76
CA THR A 344 8.71 2.47 18.71
C THR A 344 9.01 1.72 17.40
N PRO A 345 9.87 2.26 16.52
CA PRO A 345 10.18 1.61 15.25
C PRO A 345 10.97 0.31 15.46
N ALA A 346 10.82 -0.64 14.53
CA ALA A 346 11.66 -1.84 14.51
C ALA A 346 13.11 -1.52 14.12
N ASP A 347 13.30 -0.54 13.23
CA ASP A 347 14.59 0.04 12.85
C ASP A 347 14.61 1.54 13.19
N PRO A 348 15.52 2.04 14.05
CA PRO A 348 15.63 3.46 14.39
C PRO A 348 15.78 4.41 13.19
N GLY A 349 16.24 3.91 12.04
CA GLY A 349 16.37 4.70 10.81
C GLY A 349 15.04 4.95 10.07
N THR A 350 13.99 4.21 10.41
CA THR A 350 12.71 4.20 9.68
C THR A 350 11.69 5.08 10.38
N ILE A 351 11.29 6.15 9.69
CA ILE A 351 10.33 7.15 10.16
C ILE A 351 9.12 7.12 9.23
N GLY A 352 7.93 6.94 9.80
CA GLY A 352 6.69 6.83 9.03
C GLY A 352 5.73 7.95 9.39
N PHE A 353 4.92 8.36 8.42
CA PHE A 353 3.96 9.44 8.56
C PHE A 353 2.62 9.00 7.99
N HIS A 354 1.54 9.39 8.67
CA HIS A 354 0.18 9.18 8.19
C HIS A 354 -0.59 10.49 8.29
N LEU A 355 -1.32 10.83 7.23
CA LEU A 355 -2.15 12.01 7.17
C LEU A 355 -3.42 11.71 6.37
N SER A 356 -4.57 12.00 6.98
CA SER A 356 -5.87 11.85 6.33
C SER A 356 -6.37 13.17 5.74
N ALA A 357 -7.42 13.11 4.93
CA ALA A 357 -8.09 14.29 4.40
C ALA A 357 -8.77 15.16 5.48
N LEU A 358 -8.89 14.69 6.72
CA LEU A 358 -9.40 15.52 7.83
C LEU A 358 -8.54 16.77 8.06
N TYR A 359 -7.26 16.70 7.72
CA TYR A 359 -6.29 17.79 7.77
C TYR A 359 -6.28 18.64 6.49
N SER A 360 -7.21 18.41 5.55
CA SER A 360 -7.27 19.21 4.33
C SER A 360 -7.50 20.69 4.68
N PRO A 361 -6.68 21.61 4.12
CA PRO A 361 -6.80 23.03 4.40
C PRO A 361 -8.16 23.60 4.04
N VAL A 362 -8.53 24.68 4.74
CA VAL A 362 -9.77 25.41 4.48
C VAL A 362 -9.76 25.90 3.02
N GLY A 363 -10.84 25.60 2.29
CA GLY A 363 -10.99 25.92 0.86
C GLY A 363 -10.82 24.71 -0.07
N TRP A 364 -10.28 23.60 0.43
CA TRP A 364 -10.12 22.36 -0.35
C TRP A 364 -11.26 21.38 -0.05
N LEU A 365 -10.96 20.25 0.60
CA LEU A 365 -11.94 19.26 1.01
C LEU A 365 -12.38 19.57 2.46
N SER A 366 -13.57 20.13 2.61
CA SER A 366 -14.11 20.48 3.93
C SER A 366 -14.59 19.26 4.70
N TRP A 367 -14.71 19.37 6.03
CA TRP A 367 -15.36 18.33 6.83
C TRP A 367 -16.80 18.02 6.38
N THR A 368 -17.56 19.04 5.97
CA THR A 368 -18.86 18.84 5.30
C THR A 368 -18.73 18.01 4.02
N GLY A 369 -17.69 18.24 3.23
CA GLY A 369 -17.40 17.45 2.03
C GLY A 369 -17.10 16.00 2.36
N ILE A 370 -16.29 15.76 3.40
CA ILE A 370 -15.98 14.42 3.91
C ILE A 370 -17.25 13.72 4.42
N ALA A 371 -18.10 14.41 5.18
CA ALA A 371 -19.37 13.87 5.66
C ALA A 371 -20.28 13.46 4.49
N ARG A 372 -20.40 14.29 3.43
CA ARG A 372 -21.15 13.94 2.21
C ARG A 372 -20.57 12.73 1.50
N MET A 373 -19.25 12.66 1.37
CA MET A 373 -18.58 11.52 0.75
C MET A 373 -18.82 10.24 1.55
N TRP A 374 -18.82 10.31 2.88
CA TRP A 374 -19.12 9.17 3.73
C TRP A 374 -20.57 8.70 3.61
N GLU A 375 -21.54 9.64 3.60
CA GLU A 375 -22.95 9.31 3.40
C GLU A 375 -23.19 8.65 2.04
N ALA A 376 -22.57 9.18 0.98
CA ALA A 376 -22.62 8.56 -0.35
C ALA A 376 -21.92 7.19 -0.38
N ALA A 377 -20.82 7.03 0.36
CA ALA A 377 -20.08 5.79 0.43
C ALA A 377 -20.87 4.64 1.09
N GLN A 378 -21.88 4.95 1.91
CA GLN A 378 -22.71 3.91 2.54
C GLN A 378 -23.49 3.03 1.54
N ALA A 379 -23.59 3.45 0.28
CA ALA A 379 -24.35 2.73 -0.75
C ALA A 379 -23.73 1.37 -1.14
N THR A 380 -22.39 1.27 -1.23
CA THR A 380 -21.70 0.03 -1.63
C THR A 380 -20.39 -0.15 -0.88
N ASP A 381 -19.95 -1.40 -0.71
CA ASP A 381 -18.68 -1.68 -0.04
C ASP A 381 -17.47 -1.20 -0.86
N GLU A 382 -17.55 -1.17 -2.19
CA GLU A 382 -16.52 -0.53 -3.03
C GLU A 382 -16.41 0.97 -2.76
N ALA A 383 -17.53 1.64 -2.52
CA ALA A 383 -17.54 3.06 -2.21
C ALA A 383 -16.99 3.34 -0.80
N LYS A 384 -17.33 2.49 0.19
CA LYS A 384 -16.71 2.54 1.53
C LYS A 384 -15.20 2.30 1.48
N ARG A 385 -14.75 1.30 0.70
CA ARG A 385 -13.34 1.04 0.43
C ARG A 385 -12.64 2.25 -0.16
N SER A 386 -13.21 2.83 -1.21
CA SER A 386 -12.66 4.02 -1.86
C SER A 386 -12.55 5.19 -0.89
N PHE A 387 -13.56 5.39 -0.04
CA PHE A 387 -13.54 6.41 1.01
C PHE A 387 -12.44 6.15 2.04
N GLN A 388 -12.38 4.96 2.62
CA GLN A 388 -11.39 4.63 3.66
C GLN A 388 -9.95 4.78 3.13
N ASN A 389 -9.67 4.22 1.96
CA ASN A 389 -8.35 4.32 1.34
C ASN A 389 -8.00 5.75 0.97
N SER A 390 -8.84 6.42 0.18
CA SER A 390 -8.47 7.70 -0.47
C SER A 390 -8.71 8.93 0.41
N VAL A 391 -9.67 8.88 1.33
CA VAL A 391 -10.03 10.02 2.20
C VAL A 391 -9.38 9.86 3.56
N LEU A 392 -9.46 8.68 4.17
CA LEU A 392 -8.87 8.47 5.49
C LEU A 392 -7.38 8.15 5.42
N GLY A 393 -6.89 7.64 4.30
CA GLY A 393 -5.50 7.17 4.21
C GLY A 393 -5.29 5.90 5.03
N GLU A 394 -6.34 5.10 5.18
CA GLU A 394 -6.34 3.87 5.98
C GLU A 394 -6.60 2.66 5.08
N THR A 395 -6.05 1.51 5.45
CA THR A 395 -6.34 0.27 4.74
C THR A 395 -7.79 -0.16 4.90
N TRP A 396 -8.35 -0.69 3.82
CA TRP A 396 -9.68 -1.30 3.84
C TRP A 396 -9.55 -2.73 4.32
N ILE A 397 -10.39 -3.08 5.28
CA ILE A 397 -10.60 -4.46 5.68
C ILE A 397 -11.85 -4.93 4.95
N GLU A 398 -11.72 -5.99 4.16
CA GLU A 398 -12.88 -6.56 3.47
C GLU A 398 -13.88 -7.09 4.50
N THR A 399 -14.93 -6.31 4.75
CA THR A 399 -16.15 -6.76 5.42
C THR A 399 -16.93 -7.60 4.45
N GLY A 400 -17.53 -8.69 4.92
CA GLY A 400 -18.36 -9.51 4.07
C GLY A 400 -19.10 -10.56 4.88
N GLU A 401 -20.24 -10.97 4.35
CA GLU A 401 -20.91 -12.19 4.78
C GLU A 401 -19.93 -13.36 4.76
N ALA A 402 -20.22 -14.42 5.52
CA ALA A 402 -19.49 -15.66 5.34
C ALA A 402 -19.58 -16.11 3.86
N PRO A 403 -18.50 -16.61 3.24
CA PRO A 403 -18.58 -17.21 1.92
C PRO A 403 -19.68 -18.27 1.90
N ASP A 404 -20.47 -18.29 0.82
CA ASP A 404 -21.59 -19.23 0.69
C ASP A 404 -21.07 -20.68 0.70
N TRP A 405 -21.42 -21.40 1.76
CA TRP A 405 -20.98 -22.78 1.96
C TRP A 405 -21.51 -23.71 0.86
N GLN A 406 -22.67 -23.43 0.24
CA GLN A 406 -23.25 -24.26 -0.82
C GLN A 406 -22.41 -24.18 -2.09
N ARG A 407 -22.02 -22.97 -2.48
CA ARG A 407 -21.10 -22.75 -3.61
C ARG A 407 -19.75 -23.42 -3.38
N LEU A 408 -19.21 -23.35 -2.17
CA LEU A 408 -17.96 -24.04 -1.81
C LEU A 408 -18.12 -25.56 -1.84
N TYR A 409 -19.28 -26.07 -1.43
CA TYR A 409 -19.61 -27.50 -1.45
C TYR A 409 -19.75 -28.03 -2.88
N GLU A 410 -20.31 -27.24 -3.80
CA GLU A 410 -20.45 -27.61 -5.22
C GLU A 410 -19.10 -27.57 -5.96
N ARG A 411 -18.21 -26.63 -5.60
CA ARG A 411 -16.87 -26.47 -6.19
C ARG A 411 -15.85 -27.52 -5.74
N ARG A 412 -16.23 -28.50 -4.91
CA ARG A 412 -15.29 -29.53 -4.43
C ARG A 412 -14.79 -30.40 -5.57
N GLU A 413 -13.50 -30.68 -5.52
CA GLU A 413 -12.77 -31.37 -6.57
C GLU A 413 -12.43 -32.81 -6.18
N ALA A 414 -12.06 -33.64 -7.16
CA ALA A 414 -11.81 -35.05 -6.97
C ALA A 414 -10.33 -35.32 -6.63
N TRP A 415 -10.05 -35.58 -5.35
CA TRP A 415 -8.89 -36.36 -4.91
C TRP A 415 -9.22 -37.10 -3.62
N ARG A 416 -8.43 -38.12 -3.30
CA ARG A 416 -8.60 -38.93 -2.09
C ARG A 416 -8.10 -38.14 -0.87
N ILE A 417 -8.94 -38.01 0.16
CA ILE A 417 -8.50 -37.51 1.48
C ILE A 417 -7.35 -38.38 2.00
N GLY A 418 -6.33 -37.72 2.53
CA GLY A 418 -5.08 -38.36 2.92
C GLY A 418 -4.04 -38.44 1.80
N THR A 419 -4.31 -37.89 0.61
CA THR A 419 -3.35 -37.77 -0.50
C THR A 419 -3.09 -36.31 -0.81
N VAL A 420 -1.83 -35.94 -1.03
CA VAL A 420 -1.41 -34.59 -1.40
C VAL A 420 -1.53 -34.40 -2.92
N PRO A 421 -2.33 -33.44 -3.41
CA PRO A 421 -2.44 -33.14 -4.85
C PRO A 421 -1.13 -32.62 -5.44
N GLY A 422 -0.93 -32.77 -6.76
CA GLY A 422 0.36 -32.50 -7.43
C GLY A 422 0.92 -31.09 -7.28
N GLY A 423 0.06 -30.08 -7.03
CA GLY A 423 0.49 -28.71 -6.74
C GLY A 423 0.94 -28.46 -5.29
N GLY A 424 0.78 -29.44 -4.39
CA GLY A 424 1.08 -29.33 -2.98
C GLY A 424 2.54 -29.64 -2.65
N LEU A 425 3.34 -28.62 -2.36
CA LEU A 425 4.80 -28.74 -2.26
C LEU A 425 5.32 -28.99 -0.84
N PHE A 426 4.56 -28.59 0.19
CA PHE A 426 4.87 -28.90 1.59
C PHE A 426 3.61 -28.87 2.45
N LEU A 427 3.65 -29.52 3.62
CA LEU A 427 2.52 -29.64 4.53
C LEU A 427 2.69 -28.78 5.78
N THR A 428 1.63 -28.12 6.19
CA THR A 428 1.48 -27.60 7.55
C THR A 428 0.16 -28.07 8.15
N ALA A 429 0.06 -27.96 9.47
CA ALA A 429 -1.13 -28.34 10.20
C ALA A 429 -1.49 -27.27 11.23
N GLY A 430 -2.77 -27.15 11.50
CA GLY A 430 -3.32 -26.38 12.61
C GLY A 430 -4.14 -27.30 13.51
N ALA A 431 -3.90 -27.22 14.81
CA ALA A 431 -4.64 -27.97 15.81
C ALA A 431 -5.36 -27.05 16.78
N ASP A 432 -6.61 -27.40 17.07
CA ASP A 432 -7.46 -26.76 18.06
C ASP A 432 -7.77 -27.75 19.18
N VAL A 433 -7.50 -27.35 20.42
CA VAL A 433 -7.59 -28.21 21.61
C VAL A 433 -8.90 -27.91 22.31
N GLN A 434 -9.78 -28.90 22.40
CA GLN A 434 -11.08 -28.79 23.03
C GLN A 434 -11.15 -29.62 24.32
N LYS A 435 -12.25 -29.50 25.07
CA LYS A 435 -12.43 -30.23 26.34
C LYS A 435 -12.38 -31.75 26.18
N ASP A 436 -12.89 -32.28 25.07
CA ASP A 436 -13.13 -33.70 24.85
C ASP A 436 -12.39 -34.29 23.65
N ARG A 437 -11.68 -33.46 22.87
CA ARG A 437 -10.98 -33.85 21.63
C ARG A 437 -9.88 -32.86 21.24
N ILE A 438 -9.05 -33.25 20.28
CA ILE A 438 -8.12 -32.35 19.57
C ILE A 438 -8.42 -32.47 18.07
N GLU A 439 -8.83 -31.38 17.44
CA GLU A 439 -9.07 -31.33 15.99
C GLU A 439 -7.81 -30.85 15.28
N VAL A 440 -7.42 -31.52 14.20
CA VAL A 440 -6.22 -31.19 13.42
C VAL A 440 -6.53 -31.17 11.94
N SER A 441 -6.35 -30.02 11.29
CA SER A 441 -6.44 -29.91 9.83
C SER A 441 -5.05 -29.84 9.18
N ILE A 442 -4.79 -30.73 8.22
CA ILE A 442 -3.54 -30.79 7.45
C ILE A 442 -3.77 -30.16 6.07
N TRP A 443 -2.93 -29.18 5.74
CA TRP A 443 -3.00 -28.42 4.50
C TRP A 443 -1.70 -28.52 3.71
N ALA A 444 -1.83 -28.74 2.42
CA ALA A 444 -0.72 -28.63 1.47
C ALA A 444 -0.68 -27.23 0.85
N TRP A 445 0.53 -26.75 0.56
CA TRP A 445 0.77 -25.42 0.03
C TRP A 445 1.64 -25.47 -1.22
N GLY A 446 1.23 -24.72 -2.24
CA GLY A 446 1.92 -24.57 -3.51
C GLY A 446 2.38 -23.13 -3.75
N ARG A 447 2.93 -22.89 -4.94
CA ARG A 447 3.34 -21.57 -5.40
C ARG A 447 2.17 -20.58 -5.32
N GLY A 448 2.46 -19.33 -4.96
CA GLY A 448 1.43 -18.30 -4.80
C GLY A 448 0.52 -18.51 -3.59
N LEU A 449 0.88 -19.42 -2.67
CA LEU A 449 0.09 -19.81 -1.49
C LEU A 449 -1.25 -20.48 -1.81
N THR A 450 -1.40 -21.02 -3.02
CA THR A 450 -2.49 -21.93 -3.35
C THR A 450 -2.44 -23.13 -2.40
N SER A 451 -3.60 -23.61 -1.93
CA SER A 451 -3.65 -24.60 -0.85
C SER A 451 -4.73 -25.66 -1.03
N TRP A 452 -4.46 -26.87 -0.54
CA TRP A 452 -5.34 -28.03 -0.61
C TRP A 452 -5.57 -28.62 0.77
N LEU A 453 -6.83 -28.90 1.12
CA LEU A 453 -7.13 -29.71 2.30
C LEU A 453 -6.70 -31.14 2.01
N VAL A 454 -5.75 -31.64 2.80
CA VAL A 454 -5.22 -33.00 2.67
C VAL A 454 -6.01 -33.94 3.57
N ASP A 455 -6.17 -33.57 4.84
CA ASP A 455 -6.79 -34.43 5.85
C ASP A 455 -7.32 -33.59 7.02
N HIS A 456 -8.33 -34.11 7.72
CA HIS A 456 -8.86 -33.53 8.94
C HIS A 456 -9.12 -34.64 9.95
N ILE A 457 -8.39 -34.60 11.06
CA ILE A 457 -8.31 -35.69 12.04
C ILE A 457 -8.84 -35.18 13.36
N VAL A 458 -9.77 -35.95 13.96
CA VAL A 458 -10.29 -35.70 15.30
C VAL A 458 -9.72 -36.76 16.22
N ILE A 459 -8.83 -36.35 17.12
CA ILE A 459 -8.25 -37.21 18.15
C ILE A 459 -9.20 -37.20 19.34
N ALA A 460 -9.67 -38.39 19.74
CA ALA A 460 -10.59 -38.54 20.85
C ALA A 460 -9.88 -38.29 22.20
N GLY A 461 -10.57 -37.60 23.11
CA GLY A 461 -10.03 -37.22 24.41
C GLY A 461 -9.41 -35.83 24.41
N GLY A 462 -9.65 -35.11 25.51
CA GLY A 462 -9.16 -33.76 25.71
C GLY A 462 -7.74 -33.71 26.31
N PRO A 463 -7.26 -32.50 26.64
CA PRO A 463 -5.91 -32.25 27.13
C PRO A 463 -5.57 -32.93 28.47
N GLU A 464 -6.57 -33.42 29.21
CA GLU A 464 -6.39 -34.17 30.46
C GLU A 464 -5.91 -35.61 30.23
N ARG A 465 -6.09 -36.16 29.02
CA ARG A 465 -5.69 -37.54 28.71
C ARG A 465 -4.33 -37.58 28.04
N GLN A 466 -3.37 -38.25 28.67
CA GLN A 466 -2.03 -38.44 28.11
C GLN A 466 -2.04 -39.18 26.76
N ALA A 467 -3.00 -40.07 26.53
CA ALA A 467 -3.17 -40.81 25.28
C ALA A 467 -3.41 -39.86 24.08
N SER A 468 -4.22 -38.81 24.26
CA SER A 468 -4.53 -37.83 23.20
C SER A 468 -3.28 -37.06 22.76
N TRP A 469 -2.39 -36.72 23.69
CA TRP A 469 -1.08 -36.13 23.38
C TRP A 469 -0.12 -37.13 22.70
N GLY A 470 -0.21 -38.40 23.07
CA GLY A 470 0.54 -39.49 22.42
C GLY A 470 0.14 -39.65 20.95
N GLU A 471 -1.16 -39.66 20.66
CA GLU A 471 -1.70 -39.69 19.29
C GLU A 471 -1.28 -38.45 18.48
N LEU A 472 -1.36 -37.25 19.08
CA LEU A 472 -0.90 -36.02 18.44
C LEU A 472 0.60 -36.05 18.13
N THR A 473 1.40 -36.66 19.02
CA THR A 473 2.84 -36.87 18.79
C THR A 473 3.08 -37.87 17.66
N GLY A 474 2.32 -38.97 17.61
CA GLY A 474 2.36 -39.94 16.52
C GLY A 474 2.02 -39.31 15.17
N LEU A 475 1.08 -38.37 15.15
CA LEU A 475 0.70 -37.63 13.95
C LEU A 475 1.85 -36.80 13.36
N LEU A 476 2.74 -36.24 14.18
CA LEU A 476 3.91 -35.48 13.72
C LEU A 476 4.90 -36.32 12.92
N GLY A 477 4.97 -37.63 13.19
CA GLY A 477 5.82 -38.59 12.48
C GLY A 477 5.15 -39.22 11.25
N ARG A 478 3.85 -38.97 11.05
CA ARG A 478 3.11 -39.52 9.91
C ARG A 478 3.50 -38.80 8.61
N THR A 479 3.41 -39.53 7.50
CA THR A 479 3.64 -38.99 6.15
C THR A 479 2.44 -39.29 5.24
N TRP A 480 2.14 -38.39 4.32
CA TRP A 480 1.05 -38.50 3.35
C TRP A 480 1.61 -38.75 1.94
N PRO A 481 1.02 -39.67 1.16
CA PRO A 481 1.39 -39.88 -0.24
C PRO A 481 1.08 -38.64 -1.09
N HIS A 482 1.97 -38.31 -2.01
CA HIS A 482 1.84 -37.26 -3.00
C HIS A 482 1.38 -37.84 -4.34
N ALA A 483 0.63 -37.07 -5.14
CA ALA A 483 0.14 -37.50 -6.46
C ALA A 483 1.26 -37.92 -7.42
N HIS A 484 2.48 -37.41 -7.23
CA HIS A 484 3.68 -37.77 -8.00
C HIS A 484 4.54 -38.85 -7.32
N GLY A 485 4.02 -39.60 -6.34
CA GLY A 485 4.68 -40.77 -5.73
C GLY A 485 5.54 -40.49 -4.50
N ALA A 486 5.92 -39.24 -4.25
CA ALA A 486 6.64 -38.84 -3.02
C ALA A 486 5.80 -39.03 -1.75
N ARG A 487 6.43 -38.97 -0.56
CA ARG A 487 5.75 -38.95 0.73
C ARG A 487 6.13 -37.72 1.54
N LEU A 488 5.14 -36.90 1.89
CA LEU A 488 5.35 -35.64 2.60
C LEU A 488 5.04 -35.76 4.09
N GLY A 489 5.87 -35.21 4.96
CA GLY A 489 5.60 -35.04 6.39
C GLY A 489 5.14 -33.63 6.75
N ILE A 490 4.59 -33.44 7.95
CA ILE A 490 4.22 -32.11 8.46
C ILE A 490 5.48 -31.28 8.72
N ALA A 491 5.69 -30.21 7.97
CA ALA A 491 6.82 -29.31 8.17
C ALA A 491 6.66 -28.44 9.43
N LYS A 492 5.42 -27.99 9.70
CA LYS A 492 5.10 -27.19 10.88
C LYS A 492 3.66 -27.43 11.33
N LEU A 493 3.46 -27.66 12.62
CA LEU A 493 2.17 -27.73 13.30
C LEU A 493 2.02 -26.51 14.22
N ALA A 494 0.96 -25.72 14.05
CA ALA A 494 0.54 -24.72 15.02
C ALA A 494 -0.54 -25.30 15.92
N VAL A 495 -0.40 -25.18 17.24
CA VAL A 495 -1.38 -25.70 18.21
C VAL A 495 -1.88 -24.57 19.08
N ASP A 496 -3.20 -24.38 19.12
CA ASP A 496 -3.79 -23.32 19.91
C ASP A 496 -3.57 -23.52 21.41
N THR A 497 -3.45 -22.40 22.10
CA THR A 497 -3.27 -22.32 23.55
C THR A 497 -4.45 -21.62 24.22
N GLY A 498 -5.54 -21.38 23.49
CA GLY A 498 -6.79 -20.80 24.02
C GLY A 498 -7.41 -21.65 25.12
N TYR A 499 -7.27 -22.98 25.05
CA TYR A 499 -7.74 -23.91 26.06
C TYR A 499 -6.59 -24.74 26.66
N GLN A 500 -6.52 -24.84 27.99
CA GLN A 500 -5.51 -25.61 28.73
C GLN A 500 -4.05 -25.33 28.29
N ALA A 501 -3.70 -24.04 28.16
CA ALA A 501 -2.36 -23.59 27.75
C ALA A 501 -1.19 -24.31 28.46
N PRO A 502 -1.23 -24.57 29.79
CA PRO A 502 -0.14 -25.29 30.46
C PRO A 502 0.10 -26.70 29.91
N ALA A 503 -0.95 -27.43 29.52
CA ALA A 503 -0.84 -28.77 28.95
C ALA A 503 -0.21 -28.72 27.54
N VAL A 504 -0.64 -27.77 26.71
CA VAL A 504 -0.04 -27.52 25.38
C VAL A 504 1.44 -27.18 25.51
N TYR A 505 1.81 -26.32 26.47
CA TYR A 505 3.20 -25.96 26.73
C TYR A 505 4.04 -27.14 27.24
N ALA A 506 3.47 -27.98 28.10
CA ALA A 506 4.15 -29.18 28.59
C ALA A 506 4.45 -30.16 27.45
N TRP A 507 3.45 -30.44 26.60
CA TRP A 507 3.61 -31.31 25.45
C TRP A 507 4.58 -30.74 24.39
N ALA A 508 4.45 -29.46 24.05
CA ALA A 508 5.27 -28.82 23.02
C ALA A 508 6.76 -28.75 23.38
N ARG A 509 7.12 -28.77 24.68
CA ARG A 509 8.52 -28.89 25.14
C ARG A 509 9.15 -30.23 24.72
N GLY A 510 8.38 -31.31 24.76
CA GLY A 510 8.83 -32.65 24.37
C GLY A 510 8.79 -32.88 22.85
N ALA A 511 7.79 -32.34 22.16
CA ALA A 511 7.59 -32.53 20.72
C ALA A 511 8.61 -31.78 19.83
N GLY A 512 9.27 -30.76 20.38
CA GLY A 512 10.35 -30.04 19.70
C GLY A 512 9.89 -28.78 18.95
N PHE A 513 10.51 -27.65 19.30
CA PHE A 513 10.20 -26.31 18.77
C PHE A 513 10.33 -26.18 17.23
N ALA A 514 11.12 -27.05 16.63
CA ALA A 514 11.33 -27.08 15.19
C ALA A 514 10.04 -27.35 14.41
N GLN A 515 9.29 -28.35 14.83
CA GLN A 515 8.10 -28.83 14.13
C GLN A 515 6.83 -28.27 14.76
N VAL A 516 6.81 -28.02 16.08
CA VAL A 516 5.64 -27.53 16.80
C VAL A 516 5.76 -26.05 17.15
N ALA A 517 4.67 -25.32 16.97
CA ALA A 517 4.51 -23.92 17.37
C ALA A 517 3.24 -23.76 18.23
N PRO A 518 3.37 -23.64 19.56
CA PRO A 518 2.27 -23.15 20.39
C PRO A 518 1.89 -21.75 19.93
N VAL A 519 0.62 -21.53 19.62
CA VAL A 519 0.08 -20.25 19.16
C VAL A 519 -0.96 -19.73 20.12
N LYS A 520 -0.99 -18.41 20.31
CA LYS A 520 -2.09 -17.70 20.96
C LYS A 520 -2.75 -16.80 19.93
N GLY A 521 -3.99 -17.12 19.62
CA GLY A 521 -4.85 -16.24 18.85
C GLY A 521 -5.09 -14.92 19.58
N VAL A 522 -5.01 -13.82 18.85
CA VAL A 522 -5.36 -12.49 19.38
C VAL A 522 -6.36 -11.82 18.45
N GLU A 523 -7.32 -11.15 19.07
CA GLU A 523 -8.37 -10.42 18.38
C GLU A 523 -7.90 -9.03 17.96
N GLY A 524 -8.63 -8.44 17.01
CA GLY A 524 -8.41 -7.10 16.50
C GLY A 524 -7.47 -7.04 15.29
N PHE A 525 -7.49 -5.89 14.61
CA PHE A 525 -6.75 -5.63 13.37
C PHE A 525 -5.50 -4.75 13.58
N ASN A 526 -5.26 -4.28 14.81
CA ASN A 526 -4.27 -3.23 15.09
C ASN A 526 -2.84 -3.78 15.26
N ARG A 527 -2.42 -4.79 14.49
CA ARG A 527 -1.12 -5.45 14.69
C ARG A 527 -0.20 -5.35 13.49
N ALA A 528 1.01 -4.85 13.78
CA ALA A 528 2.12 -4.65 12.85
C ALA A 528 2.65 -5.89 12.11
N ALA A 529 2.24 -7.10 12.52
CA ALA A 529 2.62 -8.34 11.85
C ALA A 529 1.55 -9.41 12.04
N PRO A 530 1.22 -10.21 10.99
CA PRO A 530 0.25 -11.31 11.11
C PRO A 530 0.64 -12.37 12.16
N VAL A 531 1.95 -12.57 12.37
CA VAL A 531 2.49 -13.42 13.43
C VAL A 531 3.66 -12.73 14.12
N ALA A 532 3.64 -12.67 15.45
CA ALA A 532 4.70 -12.11 16.28
C ALA A 532 5.25 -13.17 17.26
N GLY A 533 6.58 -13.22 17.45
CA GLY A 533 7.23 -14.18 18.34
C GLY A 533 8.45 -14.86 17.69
N PRO A 534 9.02 -15.90 18.34
CA PRO A 534 8.53 -16.55 19.56
C PRO A 534 8.90 -15.78 20.84
N SER A 535 8.01 -15.78 21.84
CA SER A 535 8.27 -15.28 23.19
C SER A 535 8.32 -16.41 24.21
N PHE A 536 9.24 -16.34 25.18
CA PHE A 536 9.29 -17.31 26.29
C PHE A 536 8.19 -16.99 27.31
N VAL A 537 7.33 -17.97 27.60
CA VAL A 537 6.21 -17.83 28.54
C VAL A 537 6.53 -18.24 29.97
N ASP A 538 7.57 -19.06 30.20
CA ASP A 538 7.92 -19.53 31.53
C ASP A 538 8.79 -18.51 32.28
N ALA A 539 8.48 -18.25 33.56
CA ALA A 539 9.24 -17.39 34.45
C ALA A 539 9.63 -18.12 35.76
N THR A 540 10.80 -17.80 36.29
CA THR A 540 11.24 -18.22 37.64
C THR A 540 10.48 -17.45 38.73
N GLU A 541 10.49 -17.91 39.99
CA GLU A 541 9.90 -17.19 41.15
C GLU A 541 10.36 -15.72 41.28
N ARG A 542 11.53 -15.39 40.74
CA ARG A 542 12.08 -14.02 40.68
C ARG A 542 11.74 -13.27 39.37
N GLY A 543 10.76 -13.73 38.60
CA GLY A 543 10.27 -13.09 37.38
C GLY A 543 11.19 -13.19 36.15
N ARG A 544 12.34 -13.88 36.23
CA ARG A 544 13.23 -14.06 35.06
C ARG A 544 12.71 -15.14 34.13
N LYS A 545 12.60 -14.84 32.84
CA LYS A 545 12.18 -15.78 31.79
C LYS A 545 13.14 -16.97 31.68
N ILE A 546 12.61 -18.19 31.63
CA ILE A 546 13.39 -19.42 31.55
C ILE A 546 13.89 -19.61 30.11
N ARG A 547 15.23 -19.67 29.92
CA ARG A 547 15.90 -19.79 28.60
C ARG A 547 15.51 -21.05 27.80
N ARG A 548 14.95 -22.07 28.44
CA ARG A 548 14.42 -23.32 27.83
C ARG A 548 12.89 -23.42 27.90
N GLY A 549 12.20 -22.33 28.23
CA GLY A 549 10.75 -22.34 28.39
C GLY A 549 9.99 -22.55 27.07
N ALA A 550 8.69 -22.84 27.19
CA ALA A 550 7.81 -22.93 26.03
C ALA A 550 7.83 -21.60 25.26
N ARG A 551 7.85 -21.71 23.93
CA ARG A 551 7.98 -20.59 23.00
C ARG A 551 6.64 -20.33 22.34
N LEU A 552 5.98 -19.25 22.75
CA LEU A 552 4.67 -18.87 22.27
C LEU A 552 4.77 -17.91 21.09
N TRP A 553 4.03 -18.22 20.04
CA TRP A 553 3.78 -17.32 18.91
C TRP A 553 2.42 -16.66 19.10
N THR A 554 2.31 -15.40 18.71
CA THR A 554 1.05 -14.66 18.77
C THR A 554 0.54 -14.47 17.35
N VAL A 555 -0.69 -14.88 17.08
CA VAL A 555 -1.27 -14.93 15.73
C VAL A 555 -2.42 -13.93 15.63
N ALA A 556 -2.36 -13.02 14.66
CA ALA A 556 -3.45 -12.12 14.31
C ALA A 556 -4.55 -12.92 13.58
N VAL A 557 -5.47 -13.48 14.37
CA VAL A 557 -6.52 -14.39 13.86
C VAL A 557 -7.42 -13.67 12.85
N ALA A 558 -7.75 -12.41 13.12
CA ALA A 558 -8.60 -11.62 12.25
C ALA A 558 -8.01 -11.46 10.83
N THR A 559 -6.70 -11.21 10.72
CA THR A 559 -6.00 -11.08 9.43
C THR A 559 -6.07 -12.38 8.62
N PHE A 560 -5.78 -13.53 9.25
CA PHE A 560 -5.84 -14.83 8.57
C PHE A 560 -7.27 -15.30 8.26
N LYS A 561 -8.27 -14.91 9.04
CA LYS A 561 -9.69 -15.14 8.72
C LYS A 561 -10.11 -14.33 7.48
N SER A 562 -9.79 -13.03 7.45
CA SER A 562 -10.05 -12.18 6.28
C SER A 562 -9.34 -12.71 5.03
N GLU A 563 -8.05 -13.08 5.16
CA GLU A 563 -7.28 -13.67 4.05
C GLU A 563 -7.91 -14.98 3.55
N THR A 564 -8.27 -15.89 4.45
CA THR A 564 -8.92 -17.16 4.11
C THR A 564 -10.24 -16.92 3.37
N TYR A 565 -11.07 -15.99 3.85
CA TYR A 565 -12.37 -15.70 3.23
C TYR A 565 -12.22 -15.07 1.85
N ARG A 566 -11.25 -14.16 1.69
CA ARG A 566 -10.88 -13.61 0.37
C ARG A 566 -10.48 -14.71 -0.61
N TYR A 567 -9.68 -15.66 -0.16
CA TYR A 567 -9.26 -16.79 -1.00
C TYR A 567 -10.37 -17.80 -1.31
N LEU A 568 -11.29 -18.04 -0.38
CA LEU A 568 -12.46 -18.88 -0.64
C LEU A 568 -13.37 -18.27 -1.73
N ARG A 569 -13.44 -16.94 -1.81
CA ARG A 569 -14.24 -16.19 -2.80
C ARG A 569 -13.64 -16.14 -4.21
N LEU A 570 -12.39 -16.55 -4.41
CA LEU A 570 -11.80 -16.60 -5.74
C LEU A 570 -12.59 -17.56 -6.64
N ALA A 571 -12.85 -17.15 -7.89
CA ALA A 571 -13.49 -18.00 -8.87
C ALA A 571 -12.53 -19.12 -9.30
N ALA A 572 -13.05 -20.33 -9.46
CA ALA A 572 -12.31 -21.38 -10.16
C ALA A 572 -12.21 -20.98 -11.64
N PRO A 573 -11.06 -21.23 -12.30
CA PRO A 573 -10.98 -21.09 -13.74
C PRO A 573 -12.02 -22.00 -14.40
N THR A 574 -12.65 -21.52 -15.46
CA THR A 574 -13.61 -22.31 -16.23
C THR A 574 -12.91 -23.41 -17.02
N ASP A 575 -13.65 -24.40 -17.52
CA ASP A 575 -13.08 -25.44 -18.39
C ASP A 575 -12.41 -24.84 -19.64
N GLU A 576 -12.98 -23.74 -20.18
CA GLU A 576 -12.38 -22.98 -21.28
C GLU A 576 -11.07 -22.29 -20.87
N ASP A 577 -11.03 -21.69 -19.68
CA ASP A 577 -9.82 -21.07 -19.15
C ASP A 577 -8.71 -22.12 -18.94
N ILE A 578 -9.05 -23.28 -18.37
CA ILE A 578 -8.11 -24.39 -18.15
C ILE A 578 -7.62 -24.93 -19.50
N ALA A 579 -8.50 -25.07 -20.50
CA ALA A 579 -8.14 -25.47 -21.85
C ALA A 579 -7.22 -24.43 -22.54
N ALA A 580 -7.38 -23.14 -22.21
CA ALA A 580 -6.49 -22.06 -22.64
C ALA A 580 -5.18 -21.97 -21.81
N GLY A 581 -4.95 -22.89 -20.88
CA GLY A 581 -3.74 -22.97 -20.05
C GLY A 581 -3.76 -22.09 -18.80
N ALA A 582 -4.92 -21.54 -18.42
CA ALA A 582 -5.06 -20.80 -17.17
C ALA A 582 -4.93 -21.74 -15.96
N THR A 583 -4.26 -21.26 -14.93
CA THR A 583 -4.15 -21.94 -13.64
C THR A 583 -5.02 -21.22 -12.61
N ALA A 584 -5.34 -21.91 -11.51
CA ALA A 584 -6.06 -21.30 -10.41
C ALA A 584 -5.32 -20.04 -9.91
N PRO A 585 -6.06 -18.94 -9.61
CA PRO A 585 -5.43 -17.69 -9.20
C PRO A 585 -4.59 -17.87 -7.93
N PRO A 586 -3.52 -17.07 -7.73
CA PRO A 586 -2.68 -17.17 -6.55
C PRO A 586 -3.49 -17.11 -5.24
N GLY A 587 -3.27 -18.11 -4.38
CA GLY A 587 -3.91 -18.22 -3.07
C GLY A 587 -5.24 -18.97 -3.07
N PHE A 588 -5.68 -19.51 -4.22
CA PHE A 588 -6.89 -20.31 -4.32
C PHE A 588 -6.92 -21.49 -3.33
N ILE A 589 -8.09 -21.77 -2.77
CA ILE A 589 -8.31 -22.85 -1.79
C ILE A 589 -9.12 -23.97 -2.46
N HIS A 590 -8.45 -25.10 -2.62
CA HIS A 590 -9.00 -26.33 -3.16
C HIS A 590 -9.57 -27.20 -2.04
N LEU A 591 -10.81 -27.69 -2.21
CA LEU A 591 -11.51 -28.55 -1.25
C LEU A 591 -11.84 -29.93 -1.87
N PRO A 592 -11.59 -31.06 -1.17
CA PRO A 592 -11.86 -32.39 -1.70
C PRO A 592 -13.35 -32.72 -1.61
N ARG A 593 -13.85 -33.56 -2.52
CA ARG A 593 -15.22 -34.14 -2.43
C ARG A 593 -15.51 -34.86 -1.11
N GLY A 594 -14.48 -35.36 -0.43
CA GLY A 594 -14.63 -35.97 0.90
C GLY A 594 -14.89 -34.98 2.04
N ALA A 595 -14.72 -33.67 1.83
CA ALA A 595 -15.04 -32.66 2.85
C ALA A 595 -16.57 -32.53 2.95
N GLU A 596 -17.14 -33.03 4.05
CA GLU A 596 -18.59 -33.06 4.26
C GLU A 596 -19.20 -31.66 4.42
N ALA A 597 -20.53 -31.56 4.27
CA ALA A 597 -21.24 -30.29 4.33
C ALA A 597 -21.04 -29.59 5.69
N GLU A 598 -21.05 -30.35 6.79
CA GLU A 598 -20.84 -29.78 8.13
C GLU A 598 -19.43 -29.22 8.29
N TRP A 599 -18.42 -29.90 7.73
CA TRP A 599 -17.03 -29.41 7.74
C TRP A 599 -16.91 -28.08 6.97
N ILE A 600 -17.51 -27.96 5.79
CA ILE A 600 -17.46 -26.72 5.00
C ILE A 600 -18.20 -25.58 5.73
N LYS A 601 -19.36 -25.87 6.33
CA LYS A 601 -20.07 -24.86 7.12
C LYS A 601 -19.25 -24.40 8.33
N GLN A 602 -18.44 -25.26 8.94
CA GLN A 602 -17.52 -24.86 10.01
C GLN A 602 -16.34 -24.02 9.49
N LEU A 603 -15.85 -24.29 8.26
CA LEU A 603 -14.83 -23.47 7.61
C LEU A 603 -15.29 -22.01 7.38
N VAL A 604 -16.59 -21.78 7.24
CA VAL A 604 -17.19 -20.45 7.08
C VAL A 604 -18.11 -20.06 8.25
N ALA A 605 -17.85 -20.59 9.45
CA ALA A 605 -18.73 -20.44 10.62
C ALA A 605 -18.75 -19.06 11.26
N GLU A 606 -17.97 -18.10 10.76
CA GLU A 606 -17.92 -16.74 11.28
C GLU A 606 -18.18 -15.71 10.19
N GLN A 607 -18.58 -14.50 10.57
CA GLN A 607 -18.66 -13.37 9.66
C GLN A 607 -18.05 -12.13 10.30
N LEU A 608 -17.48 -11.26 9.48
CA LEU A 608 -16.92 -10.01 9.94
C LEU A 608 -18.00 -8.93 9.93
N VAL A 609 -18.45 -8.52 11.12
CA VAL A 609 -19.50 -7.50 11.27
C VAL A 609 -18.95 -6.20 11.86
N THR A 610 -19.61 -5.10 11.54
CA THR A 610 -19.36 -3.81 12.19
C THR A 610 -20.27 -3.69 13.41
N VAL A 611 -19.67 -3.71 14.61
CA VAL A 611 -20.38 -3.54 15.87
C VAL A 611 -20.21 -2.11 16.35
N THR A 612 -21.31 -1.46 16.73
CA THR A 612 -21.26 -0.14 17.38
C THR A 612 -21.11 -0.33 18.89
N THR A 613 -20.03 0.17 19.46
CA THR A 613 -19.79 0.15 20.91
C THR A 613 -20.81 1.04 21.64
N ARG A 614 -21.00 0.81 22.96
CA ARG A 614 -21.88 1.63 23.81
C ARG A 614 -21.54 3.14 23.80
N ARG A 615 -20.34 3.51 23.39
CA ARG A 615 -19.86 4.90 23.26
C ARG A 615 -19.99 5.47 21.83
N GLY A 616 -20.65 4.75 20.93
CA GLY A 616 -20.90 5.19 19.55
C GLY A 616 -19.75 5.00 18.57
N PHE A 617 -18.67 4.30 18.94
CA PHE A 617 -17.57 3.95 18.02
C PHE A 617 -17.88 2.66 17.27
N GLN A 618 -17.65 2.65 15.96
CA GLN A 618 -17.74 1.45 15.14
C GLN A 618 -16.44 0.64 15.28
N LYS A 619 -16.55 -0.66 15.56
CA LYS A 619 -15.43 -1.60 15.57
C LYS A 619 -15.78 -2.82 14.71
N LEU A 620 -14.79 -3.38 14.03
CA LEU A 620 -14.95 -4.64 13.31
C LEU A 620 -14.74 -5.81 14.27
N GLU A 621 -15.65 -6.77 14.25
CA GLU A 621 -15.62 -7.95 15.11
C GLU A 621 -16.07 -9.19 14.33
N TRP A 622 -15.30 -10.28 14.47
CA TRP A 622 -15.69 -11.58 13.94
C TRP A 622 -16.74 -12.19 14.86
N GLN A 623 -17.92 -12.47 14.32
CA GLN A 623 -19.01 -13.09 15.06
C GLN A 623 -19.28 -14.49 14.53
N LYS A 624 -19.43 -15.44 15.45
CA LYS A 624 -19.85 -16.79 15.14
C LYS A 624 -21.28 -16.81 14.63
N LEU A 625 -21.48 -17.39 13.45
CA LEU A 625 -22.79 -17.73 12.88
C LEU A 625 -23.30 -19.07 13.40
N ARG A 626 -22.41 -19.92 13.90
CA ARG A 626 -22.70 -21.27 14.38
C ARG A 626 -21.92 -21.55 15.66
N GLU A 627 -22.39 -22.53 16.43
CA GLU A 627 -21.74 -22.93 17.68
C GLU A 627 -20.31 -23.46 17.44
N ARG A 628 -20.15 -24.28 16.40
CA ARG A 628 -18.89 -24.92 16.00
C ARG A 628 -18.15 -24.14 14.91
N ASN A 629 -16.86 -23.90 15.11
CA ASN A 629 -15.96 -23.14 14.23
C ASN A 629 -14.52 -23.71 14.21
N GLU A 630 -14.30 -24.90 14.80
CA GLU A 630 -12.98 -25.49 15.03
C GLU A 630 -12.22 -25.71 13.70
N VAL A 631 -12.93 -26.01 12.62
CA VAL A 631 -12.36 -26.13 11.26
C VAL A 631 -11.75 -24.81 10.78
N LEU A 632 -12.44 -23.68 10.97
CA LEU A 632 -11.93 -22.37 10.58
C LEU A 632 -10.68 -22.01 11.42
N ASP A 633 -10.71 -22.27 12.71
CA ASP A 633 -9.57 -22.01 13.59
C ASP A 633 -8.37 -22.90 13.22
N CYS A 634 -8.58 -24.20 12.96
CA CYS A 634 -7.54 -25.09 12.43
C CYS A 634 -6.97 -24.60 11.09
N ARG A 635 -7.80 -24.09 10.18
CA ARG A 635 -7.35 -23.50 8.90
C ARG A 635 -6.47 -22.28 9.14
N VAL A 636 -6.89 -21.37 10.02
CA VAL A 636 -6.13 -20.17 10.40
C VAL A 636 -4.77 -20.55 10.97
N TYR A 637 -4.72 -21.53 11.87
CA TYR A 637 -3.47 -21.97 12.48
C TYR A 637 -2.56 -22.71 11.50
N ALA A 638 -3.10 -23.53 10.58
CA ALA A 638 -2.30 -24.14 9.51
C ALA A 638 -1.65 -23.08 8.60
N ARG A 639 -2.38 -22.00 8.29
CA ARG A 639 -1.86 -20.86 7.54
C ARG A 639 -0.80 -20.08 8.33
N ALA A 640 -1.02 -19.86 9.62
CA ALA A 640 -0.01 -19.26 10.50
C ALA A 640 1.26 -20.14 10.60
N ALA A 641 1.11 -21.47 10.62
CA ALA A 641 2.25 -22.40 10.58
C ALA A 641 3.05 -22.26 9.26
N ALA A 642 2.38 -22.03 8.12
CA ALA A 642 3.06 -21.75 6.85
C ALA A 642 3.83 -20.43 6.89
N TRP A 643 3.27 -19.39 7.50
CA TRP A 643 3.95 -18.12 7.75
C TRP A 643 5.20 -18.29 8.63
N ILE A 644 5.09 -19.09 9.69
CA ILE A 644 6.21 -19.40 10.60
C ILE A 644 7.29 -20.21 9.89
N ALA A 645 6.92 -21.14 9.00
CA ALA A 645 7.86 -21.85 8.11
C ALA A 645 8.53 -20.91 7.08
N GLY A 646 7.96 -19.72 6.88
CA GLY A 646 8.49 -18.64 6.06
C GLY A 646 8.01 -18.64 4.62
N ALA A 647 6.94 -19.36 4.28
CA ALA A 647 6.43 -19.50 2.92
C ALA A 647 6.24 -18.15 2.21
N ASP A 648 5.71 -17.15 2.94
CA ASP A 648 5.49 -15.78 2.47
C ASP A 648 6.77 -15.01 2.09
N ARG A 649 7.93 -15.48 2.56
CA ARG A 649 9.24 -14.85 2.36
C ARG A 649 10.16 -15.68 1.46
N TRP A 650 9.67 -16.80 0.92
CA TRP A 650 10.48 -17.66 0.05
C TRP A 650 10.64 -17.04 -1.33
N SER A 651 11.86 -17.08 -1.87
CA SER A 651 12.15 -16.64 -3.24
C SER A 651 11.57 -17.62 -4.27
N GLY A 652 11.38 -17.15 -5.51
CA GLY A 652 10.94 -18.02 -6.61
C GLY A 652 11.88 -19.21 -6.86
N ALA A 653 13.17 -19.08 -6.54
CA ALA A 653 14.13 -20.18 -6.62
C ALA A 653 13.87 -21.27 -5.57
N LYS A 654 13.47 -20.90 -4.35
CA LYS A 654 13.10 -21.87 -3.31
C LYS A 654 11.82 -22.63 -3.69
N TRP A 655 10.84 -21.94 -4.26
CA TRP A 655 9.63 -22.58 -4.78
C TRP A 655 9.94 -23.55 -5.93
N ARG A 656 10.78 -23.14 -6.89
CA ARG A 656 11.27 -24.04 -7.96
C ARG A 656 11.98 -25.27 -7.38
N GLY A 657 12.88 -25.08 -6.42
CA GLY A 657 13.57 -26.22 -5.80
C GLY A 657 12.65 -27.21 -5.09
N LEU A 658 11.47 -26.79 -4.61
CA LEU A 658 10.45 -27.70 -4.08
C LEU A 658 9.66 -28.39 -5.21
N GLU A 659 9.36 -27.67 -6.29
CA GLU A 659 8.74 -28.23 -7.50
C GLU A 659 9.65 -29.28 -8.14
N ASP A 660 10.94 -29.02 -8.27
CA ASP A 660 11.92 -29.95 -8.84
C ASP A 660 12.06 -31.24 -8.01
N GLN A 661 11.88 -31.15 -6.68
CA GLN A 661 11.90 -32.31 -5.78
C GLN A 661 10.65 -33.20 -5.90
N LEU A 662 9.54 -32.65 -6.38
CA LEU A 662 8.21 -33.27 -6.34
C LEU A 662 7.53 -33.37 -7.71
N GLY A 663 8.16 -32.87 -8.76
CA GLY A 663 7.64 -32.82 -10.12
C GLY A 663 7.42 -34.21 -10.72
N PRO A 664 6.69 -34.31 -11.86
CA PRO A 664 6.48 -35.58 -12.53
C PRO A 664 7.83 -36.14 -12.97
N GLY A 665 8.23 -37.27 -12.37
CA GLY A 665 9.48 -37.95 -12.71
C GLY A 665 9.55 -38.23 -14.21
N GLN A 666 10.73 -38.02 -14.82
CA GLN A 666 10.99 -38.57 -16.16
C GLN A 666 10.77 -40.09 -16.10
N PRO A 667 10.21 -40.70 -17.15
CA PRO A 667 10.13 -42.15 -17.26
C PRO A 667 11.54 -42.69 -17.50
N ASP A 668 12.28 -42.96 -16.43
CA ASP A 668 13.54 -43.70 -16.52
C ASP A 668 13.21 -45.15 -16.88
N GLY A 669 13.59 -45.54 -18.10
CA GLY A 669 13.59 -46.92 -18.54
C GLY A 669 14.61 -47.71 -17.73
N HIS A 670 14.21 -48.27 -16.60
CA HIS A 670 14.96 -49.28 -15.87
C HIS A 670 14.10 -50.53 -15.67
N ARG A 671 14.73 -51.68 -15.98
CA ARG A 671 14.15 -53.02 -15.99
C ARG A 671 13.66 -53.42 -14.59
N ALA A 672 12.57 -54.17 -14.56
CA ALA A 672 12.02 -54.80 -13.36
C ALA A 672 13.10 -55.61 -12.61
N GLY A 673 13.33 -55.30 -11.33
CA GLY A 673 14.24 -56.11 -10.52
C GLY A 673 14.69 -55.58 -9.17
N ASP A 674 14.56 -54.28 -8.85
CA ASP A 674 14.98 -53.76 -7.53
C ASP A 674 13.98 -52.73 -6.99
N GLU A 675 13.56 -52.95 -5.74
CA GLU A 675 12.67 -52.05 -4.99
C GLU A 675 13.50 -50.83 -4.49
N PRO A 676 13.25 -49.60 -4.96
CA PRO A 676 14.01 -48.44 -4.49
C PRO A 676 13.58 -48.05 -3.06
N PRO A 677 14.50 -47.57 -2.20
CA PRO A 677 14.17 -47.15 -0.85
C PRO A 677 13.23 -45.94 -0.85
N PRO A 678 12.40 -45.75 0.19
CA PRO A 678 11.43 -44.66 0.23
C PRO A 678 12.13 -43.30 0.27
N VAL A 679 12.02 -42.54 -0.82
CA VAL A 679 12.49 -41.15 -0.89
C VAL A 679 11.59 -40.28 -0.01
N THR A 680 12.11 -39.80 1.12
CA THR A 680 11.41 -38.84 1.99
C THR A 680 11.55 -37.43 1.41
N ALA A 681 10.78 -37.12 0.36
CA ALA A 681 10.78 -35.80 -0.28
C ALA A 681 9.81 -34.82 0.40
N GLY A 682 10.10 -33.51 0.31
CA GLY A 682 9.26 -32.42 0.85
C GLY A 682 9.24 -32.25 2.38
N LEU A 683 10.16 -32.89 3.10
CA LEU A 683 10.70 -32.28 4.31
C LEU A 683 11.55 -31.08 3.88
N LEU A 684 11.41 -29.93 4.54
CA LEU A 684 12.35 -28.81 4.40
C LEU A 684 13.74 -29.32 4.80
N ALA A 685 14.48 -29.89 3.86
CA ALA A 685 15.74 -30.56 4.11
C ALA A 685 16.70 -29.56 4.75
N ARG A 686 17.09 -29.88 5.98
CA ARG A 686 18.04 -29.12 6.77
C ARG A 686 19.43 -29.43 6.23
N ALA A 687 20.07 -28.45 5.60
CA ALA A 687 21.52 -28.46 5.58
C ALA A 687 22.00 -28.26 7.02
N ALA A 688 22.50 -29.32 7.66
CA ALA A 688 23.51 -29.14 8.70
C ALA A 688 24.70 -28.42 8.04
N PRO A 689 25.36 -27.45 8.71
CA PRO A 689 26.60 -26.93 8.16
C PRO A 689 27.57 -28.11 8.06
N ALA A 690 27.93 -28.49 6.84
CA ALA A 690 29.02 -29.41 6.62
C ALA A 690 30.25 -28.78 7.29
N THR A 691 30.74 -29.40 8.35
CA THR A 691 32.10 -29.21 8.86
C THR A 691 33.06 -29.81 7.84
N GLY A 692 33.07 -29.24 6.64
CA GLY A 692 34.06 -29.50 5.60
C GLY A 692 35.14 -28.46 5.78
N ASN A 693 36.28 -28.90 6.33
CA ASN A 693 37.50 -28.13 6.41
C ASN A 693 38.05 -27.90 4.99
N ARG A 694 37.39 -27.07 4.18
CA ARG A 694 37.93 -26.59 2.91
C ARG A 694 38.87 -25.43 3.22
N ARG A 695 40.16 -25.73 3.31
CA ARG A 695 41.23 -24.74 3.19
C ARG A 695 41.06 -24.02 1.85
N SER A 696 40.51 -22.81 1.87
CA SER A 696 40.55 -21.88 0.75
C SER A 696 41.92 -21.20 0.74
N THR A 697 42.79 -21.61 -0.16
CA THR A 697 44.11 -21.01 -0.41
C THR A 697 44.02 -19.78 -1.32
N TRP A 698 43.11 -18.83 -1.05
CA TRP A 698 42.98 -17.62 -1.89
C TRP A 698 43.05 -16.29 -1.16
N LEU A 699 43.36 -16.29 0.15
CA LEU A 699 43.74 -15.08 0.88
C LEU A 699 44.85 -15.42 1.89
N ALA A 700 46.05 -15.72 1.38
CA ALA A 700 47.26 -15.56 2.17
C ALA A 700 47.58 -14.06 2.20
N VAL A 701 47.61 -13.50 3.41
CA VAL A 701 47.97 -12.11 3.66
C VAL A 701 49.46 -11.95 3.36
N ASP A 702 49.79 -11.32 2.24
CA ASP A 702 51.14 -10.91 1.91
C ASP A 702 51.50 -9.66 2.74
N LYS A 703 52.25 -9.86 3.83
CA LYS A 703 52.72 -8.79 4.73
C LYS A 703 53.97 -8.14 4.13
N GLY A 704 53.80 -7.26 3.15
CA GLY A 704 54.95 -6.64 2.47
C GLY A 704 54.77 -5.25 1.86
N TRP A 705 53.71 -4.48 2.16
CA TRP A 705 53.43 -3.21 1.45
C TRP A 705 53.34 -1.97 2.35
N LEU A 706 54.22 -1.87 3.35
CA LEU A 706 54.59 -0.58 3.95
C LEU A 706 56.12 -0.49 4.04
N LYS A 707 56.71 0.09 3.00
CA LYS A 707 57.90 0.93 3.05
C LYS A 707 57.68 2.15 2.18
#